data_AF-A0A9D6TCX6-F1
#
_entry.id   AF-A0A9D6TCX6-F1
#
_cell.length_a   1.000
_cell.length_b   1.000
_cell.length_c   1.000
_cell.angle_alpha   90.00
_cell.angle_beta   90.00
_cell.angle_gamma   90.00
#
_symmetry.space_group_name_H-M   'P 1'
#
loop_
_entity.id
_entity.type
_entity.pdbx_description
1 polymer ?
#
loop_
_entity_poly.entity_id
_entity_poly.type
_entity_poly.pdbx_seq_one_letter_code
_entity_poly.pdbx_strand_id
1 'polypeptide(L)'
;MPLLNEADTRAKLIDPKIKAAGWGESQIEREHFVVKGKAFTAGRIYLVGEESRRRSPRRADYLFRIHNALAIAVLEAKDESHSVDAGLEQAKGYAMTLGLPFAYCSNGHGFVEFDFFLNRSRELAVFPGPEDLLSRWQAQTGHSRLDATLDRAAEEQERTGGFGGPPPRDPVLQPPCPQSVCGKELRYFQEVAVERVLKRVVAGQRRILLTMATGTGKTFTAFQVVWKLKKSGWLRKPILFLADRIVLRDQAYNNFAPFVDDQSDPRSIIRGGKWNRNRDLYFALYQALDSGDGAEPLFKSIAKDFFGLIIIDECHRSGFGKWNNILQHFSDAAQLGMTATPKRSESIDTYDYFCREEPEVPIDPDDPSKGTWNPPAYQYSLGQGIDDGFLATYKVHKVRTTVDKTGLHVQDAQTQGAEIYVPEGAELRDVYLTPQFEREISLPDRTEVMVNHLAGLLRRFGPREKMMVFCVDIEHARLVSRLLQNAFADLGDPQYAVPIVSEEGDALTWLEHFQDSDKKSPVVATTAELLSTGVDVPACRNIVFMKTISSPLLFKQIIGRGSRVDPSTGKEWFRIIDYVGATRLFDKWDRPPGEQPPEVSGARTAKIEGTVVDADSGALIVGASVSALIGPNEQQGPFRTDGEGCFHFTQLPAGTIRISVSGADYRPRQVSVETEAGSVQTVTIELKTQTGPVEKIRVQNLTVTIADEATFMIESTGQQLTLWQYLDYTRQKVVGHVPDWARLHEVWTDPAKREAFLFDLEAESVHAEVLAEVLNQPRADQFDLLAHIAFDRPIRTRDERAEGFVNYEQHFLNTYDAKAREVVLALLDKYRLSGVTEITSPDVFRLSPFREMGQAPGVIERFGGAESLRQTLTEMQQRLYRKETA
;
A
#
# COMPACT_ATOMS: atom_id res chain seq x y z
N MET A 1 -20.92 -39.01 24.42
CA MET A 1 -20.35 -38.96 23.06
C MET A 1 -19.08 -38.12 23.12
N PRO A 2 -18.07 -38.35 22.27
CA PRO A 2 -16.97 -37.39 22.15
C PRO A 2 -17.51 -36.04 21.69
N LEU A 3 -16.95 -34.94 22.24
CA LEU A 3 -17.27 -33.58 21.83
C LEU A 3 -16.92 -33.39 20.35
N LEU A 4 -17.77 -32.66 19.63
CA LEU A 4 -17.60 -32.40 18.20
C LEU A 4 -16.47 -31.39 17.97
N ASN A 5 -15.63 -31.65 16.96
CA ASN A 5 -14.72 -30.62 16.43
C ASN A 5 -15.52 -29.47 15.77
N GLU A 6 -14.87 -28.38 15.41
CA GLU A 6 -15.52 -27.18 14.86
C GLU A 6 -16.30 -27.47 13.56
N ALA A 7 -15.75 -28.27 12.65
CA ALA A 7 -16.43 -28.62 11.40
C ALA A 7 -17.69 -29.45 11.64
N ASP A 8 -17.62 -30.43 12.53
CA ASP A 8 -18.77 -31.24 12.96
C ASP A 8 -19.80 -30.41 13.72
N THR A 9 -19.35 -29.47 14.56
CA THR A 9 -20.19 -28.54 15.31
C THR A 9 -20.98 -27.65 14.36
N ARG A 10 -20.31 -27.08 13.34
CA ARG A 10 -20.94 -26.32 12.26
C ARG A 10 -22.02 -27.14 11.55
N ALA A 11 -21.65 -28.30 11.02
CA ALA A 11 -22.55 -29.12 10.21
C ALA A 11 -23.75 -29.71 11.00
N LYS A 12 -23.52 -30.16 12.23
CA LYS A 12 -24.54 -30.90 13.01
C LYS A 12 -25.37 -30.01 13.92
N LEU A 13 -24.82 -28.90 14.41
CA LEU A 13 -25.48 -28.06 15.42
C LEU A 13 -25.82 -26.66 14.91
N ILE A 14 -24.91 -25.99 14.20
CA ILE A 14 -25.10 -24.59 13.76
C ILE A 14 -25.92 -24.49 12.48
N ASP A 15 -25.56 -25.24 11.43
CA ASP A 15 -26.22 -25.22 10.11
C ASP A 15 -27.74 -25.49 10.20
N PRO A 16 -28.23 -26.49 10.99
CA PRO A 16 -29.66 -26.71 11.15
C PRO A 16 -30.38 -25.51 11.79
N LYS A 17 -29.73 -24.83 12.75
CA LYS A 17 -30.29 -23.66 13.44
C LYS A 17 -30.34 -22.44 12.53
N ILE A 18 -29.30 -22.20 11.74
CA ILE A 18 -29.28 -21.14 10.72
C ILE A 18 -30.38 -21.38 9.67
N LYS A 19 -30.52 -22.63 9.19
CA LYS A 19 -31.56 -23.01 8.24
C LYS A 19 -32.97 -22.85 8.83
N ALA A 20 -33.15 -23.24 10.10
CA ALA A 20 -34.42 -23.07 10.81
C ALA A 20 -34.78 -21.59 11.02
N ALA A 21 -33.79 -20.70 11.12
CA ALA A 21 -33.99 -19.25 11.17
C ALA A 21 -34.38 -18.61 9.81
N GLY A 22 -34.44 -19.41 8.73
CA GLY A 22 -34.90 -18.95 7.43
C GLY A 22 -33.80 -18.44 6.49
N TRP A 23 -32.53 -18.64 6.83
CA TRP A 23 -31.44 -18.33 5.91
C TRP A 23 -31.29 -19.41 4.82
N GLY A 24 -31.53 -19.03 3.57
CA GLY A 24 -31.30 -19.89 2.41
C GLY A 24 -29.81 -20.00 2.04
N GLU A 25 -29.43 -21.04 1.30
CA GLU A 25 -28.04 -21.22 0.84
C GLU A 25 -27.55 -20.07 -0.04
N SER A 26 -28.42 -19.43 -0.80
CA SER A 26 -28.05 -18.26 -1.61
C SER A 26 -27.71 -17.03 -0.77
N GLN A 27 -28.20 -16.94 0.48
CA GLN A 27 -28.06 -15.80 1.39
C GLN A 27 -26.95 -15.99 2.43
N ILE A 28 -26.28 -17.14 2.42
CA ILE A 28 -25.19 -17.48 3.32
C ILE A 28 -23.96 -17.80 2.49
N GLU A 29 -22.87 -17.08 2.71
CA GLU A 29 -21.56 -17.48 2.21
C GLU A 29 -20.86 -18.27 3.34
N ARG A 30 -20.70 -19.60 3.16
CA ARG A 30 -20.04 -20.53 4.09
C ARG A 30 -18.59 -20.81 3.68
N GLU A 31 -17.74 -21.19 4.62
CA GLU A 31 -16.34 -21.49 4.34
C GLU A 31 -16.10 -22.59 3.29
N HIS A 32 -15.30 -22.21 2.30
CA HIS A 32 -14.78 -22.94 1.16
C HIS A 32 -13.94 -24.19 1.50
N PHE A 33 -14.57 -25.27 1.95
CA PHE A 33 -14.04 -26.60 1.72
C PHE A 33 -14.92 -27.33 0.71
N VAL A 34 -14.36 -27.50 -0.50
CA VAL A 34 -14.96 -28.01 -1.75
C VAL A 34 -15.73 -26.99 -2.61
N VAL A 35 -15.26 -25.75 -2.65
CA VAL A 35 -15.00 -25.01 -3.92
C VAL A 35 -13.69 -24.23 -3.69
N LYS A 36 -12.71 -24.30 -4.59
CA LYS A 36 -11.45 -23.54 -4.44
C LYS A 36 -11.70 -22.03 -4.22
N GLY A 37 -11.43 -21.53 -3.01
CA GLY A 37 -10.84 -20.20 -2.79
C GLY A 37 -11.72 -18.96 -2.70
N LYS A 38 -12.55 -18.79 -1.66
CA LYS A 38 -13.01 -17.44 -1.29
C LYS A 38 -12.80 -17.19 0.20
N ALA A 39 -11.67 -16.55 0.47
CA ALA A 39 -11.38 -15.84 1.70
C ALA A 39 -11.65 -14.35 1.43
N PHE A 40 -12.00 -13.56 2.46
CA PHE A 40 -12.30 -12.14 2.22
C PHE A 40 -11.02 -11.29 2.08
N THR A 41 -9.87 -11.81 2.54
CA THR A 41 -8.54 -11.29 2.17
C THR A 41 -7.76 -12.31 1.35
N ALA A 42 -6.69 -11.88 0.69
CA ALA A 42 -5.80 -12.75 -0.07
C ALA A 42 -4.59 -13.25 0.75
N GLY A 43 -4.40 -12.72 1.96
CA GLY A 43 -3.28 -13.05 2.86
C GLY A 43 -2.03 -12.22 2.56
N ARG A 44 -1.45 -11.59 3.58
CA ARG A 44 -0.29 -10.69 3.45
C ARG A 44 0.85 -11.36 2.68
N ILE A 45 1.37 -10.64 1.68
CA ILE A 45 2.61 -10.99 1.00
C ILE A 45 3.77 -10.42 1.83
N TYR A 46 4.74 -11.26 2.17
CA TYR A 46 5.94 -10.89 2.92
C TYR A 46 7.19 -11.46 2.25
N LEU A 47 8.35 -10.92 2.59
CA LEU A 47 9.60 -11.26 1.92
C LEU A 47 10.51 -12.06 2.85
N VAL A 48 11.07 -13.14 2.32
CA VAL A 48 12.18 -13.88 2.94
C VAL A 48 13.35 -13.79 1.96
N GLY A 49 14.32 -12.93 2.25
CA GLY A 49 15.39 -12.56 1.31
C GLY A 49 14.87 -11.82 0.08
N GLU A 50 14.92 -12.49 -1.09
CA GLU A 50 14.40 -12.02 -2.39
C GLU A 50 13.17 -12.84 -2.86
N GLU A 51 12.69 -13.79 -2.06
CA GLU A 51 11.51 -14.59 -2.35
C GLU A 51 10.28 -14.04 -1.63
N SER A 52 9.12 -14.07 -2.30
CA SER A 52 7.84 -13.76 -1.67
C SER A 52 7.18 -15.01 -1.11
N ARG A 53 6.66 -14.89 0.11
CA ARG A 53 5.73 -15.84 0.73
C ARG A 53 4.42 -15.14 1.04
N ARG A 54 3.37 -15.94 1.24
CA ARG A 54 2.03 -15.43 1.51
C ARG A 54 1.47 -16.06 2.77
N ARG A 55 1.00 -15.22 3.70
CA ARG A 55 0.30 -15.69 4.90
C ARG A 55 -1.06 -16.28 4.54
N SER A 56 -1.61 -17.08 5.47
CA SER A 56 -2.97 -17.58 5.34
C SER A 56 -3.97 -16.41 5.20
N PRO A 57 -4.92 -16.49 4.26
CA PRO A 57 -5.93 -15.47 4.11
C PRO A 57 -6.91 -15.49 5.29
N ARG A 58 -7.50 -14.35 5.61
CA ARG A 58 -8.52 -14.25 6.66
C ARG A 58 -9.86 -14.74 6.13
N ARG A 59 -10.54 -15.55 6.93
CA ARG A 59 -11.84 -16.16 6.63
C ARG A 59 -12.77 -15.97 7.80
N ALA A 60 -14.06 -15.90 7.51
CA ALA A 60 -15.11 -15.92 8.51
C ALA A 60 -15.97 -17.15 8.23
N ASP A 61 -16.46 -17.82 9.28
CA ASP A 61 -17.19 -19.08 9.12
C ASP A 61 -18.47 -18.91 8.31
N TYR A 62 -19.22 -17.85 8.61
CA TYR A 62 -20.46 -17.50 7.92
C TYR A 62 -20.55 -15.99 7.69
N LEU A 63 -20.84 -15.61 6.46
CA LEU A 63 -21.24 -14.24 6.10
C LEU A 63 -22.68 -14.25 5.61
N PHE A 64 -23.53 -13.43 6.24
CA PHE A 64 -24.96 -13.37 5.96
C PHE A 64 -25.29 -12.17 5.07
N ARG A 65 -26.05 -12.40 4.01
CA ARG A 65 -26.40 -11.39 3.01
C ARG A 65 -27.91 -11.31 2.76
N ILE A 66 -28.43 -10.09 2.72
CA ILE A 66 -29.79 -9.79 2.26
C ILE A 66 -29.77 -9.63 0.74
N HIS A 67 -30.59 -10.43 0.04
CA HIS A 67 -30.79 -10.41 -1.42
C HIS A 67 -29.50 -10.42 -2.26
N ASN A 68 -28.41 -11.01 -1.75
CA ASN A 68 -27.07 -10.99 -2.37
C ASN A 68 -26.53 -9.58 -2.64
N ALA A 69 -27.05 -8.58 -1.93
CA ALA A 69 -26.78 -7.17 -2.17
C ALA A 69 -26.14 -6.48 -0.96
N LEU A 70 -26.59 -6.82 0.26
CA LEU A 70 -26.16 -6.21 1.51
C LEU A 70 -25.64 -7.29 2.45
N ALA A 71 -24.35 -7.27 2.78
CA ALA A 71 -23.83 -8.06 3.89
C ALA A 71 -24.29 -7.43 5.21
N ILE A 72 -24.81 -8.25 6.13
CA ILE A 72 -25.50 -7.75 7.34
C ILE A 72 -24.96 -8.34 8.63
N ALA A 73 -24.39 -9.55 8.60
CA ALA A 73 -23.89 -10.20 9.78
C ALA A 73 -22.75 -11.18 9.47
N VAL A 74 -21.91 -11.44 10.47
CA VAL A 74 -20.89 -12.49 10.46
C VAL A 74 -21.07 -13.40 11.66
N LEU A 75 -20.83 -14.70 11.51
CA LEU A 75 -20.75 -15.64 12.64
C LEU A 75 -19.39 -16.34 12.66
N GLU A 76 -18.81 -16.42 13.84
CA GLU A 76 -17.62 -17.24 14.17
C GLU A 76 -18.05 -18.50 14.95
N ALA A 77 -17.69 -19.67 14.44
CA ALA A 77 -17.92 -20.94 15.08
C ALA A 77 -16.71 -21.35 15.92
N LYS A 78 -16.95 -22.12 16.98
CA LYS A 78 -15.92 -22.86 17.72
C LYS A 78 -16.35 -24.31 17.88
N ASP A 79 -15.41 -25.19 18.18
CA ASP A 79 -15.74 -26.56 18.55
C ASP A 79 -16.57 -26.61 19.84
N GLU A 80 -17.26 -27.73 20.04
CA GLU A 80 -18.25 -27.91 21.11
C GLU A 80 -17.65 -27.75 22.52
N SER A 81 -16.32 -27.88 22.68
CA SER A 81 -15.66 -27.79 23.97
C SER A 81 -15.46 -26.35 24.48
N HIS A 82 -15.53 -25.37 23.58
CA HIS A 82 -15.39 -23.96 23.92
C HIS A 82 -16.67 -23.38 24.53
N SER A 83 -16.54 -22.28 25.27
CA SER A 83 -17.69 -21.46 25.66
C SER A 83 -18.34 -20.81 24.45
N VAL A 84 -19.63 -20.46 24.57
CA VAL A 84 -20.41 -19.88 23.46
C VAL A 84 -19.82 -18.54 23.00
N ASP A 85 -19.22 -17.78 23.92
CA ASP A 85 -18.64 -16.45 23.72
C ASP A 85 -17.16 -16.45 23.29
N ALA A 86 -16.50 -17.62 23.23
CA ALA A 86 -15.06 -17.72 22.94
C ALA A 86 -14.64 -17.06 21.60
N GLY A 87 -15.55 -16.99 20.63
CA GLY A 87 -15.30 -16.37 19.32
C GLY A 87 -15.69 -14.89 19.22
N LEU A 88 -16.18 -14.25 20.28
CA LEU A 88 -16.87 -12.96 20.16
C LEU A 88 -15.97 -11.82 19.66
N GLU A 89 -14.76 -11.69 20.21
CA GLU A 89 -13.84 -10.62 19.80
C GLU A 89 -13.34 -10.81 18.37
N GLN A 90 -13.15 -12.05 17.93
CA GLN A 90 -12.83 -12.38 16.54
C GLN A 90 -13.98 -12.00 15.60
N ALA A 91 -15.22 -12.36 15.95
CA ALA A 91 -16.41 -12.00 15.19
C ALA A 91 -16.60 -10.48 15.10
N LYS A 92 -16.37 -9.74 16.20
CA LYS A 92 -16.37 -8.27 16.21
C LYS A 92 -15.30 -7.70 15.28
N GLY A 93 -14.09 -8.24 15.30
CA GLY A 93 -13.00 -7.85 14.40
C GLY A 93 -13.37 -8.04 12.92
N TYR A 94 -14.00 -9.16 12.57
CA TYR A 94 -14.50 -9.40 11.21
C TYR A 94 -15.65 -8.46 10.85
N ALA A 95 -16.61 -8.24 11.74
CA ALA A 95 -17.72 -7.32 11.50
C ALA A 95 -17.22 -5.89 11.27
N MET A 96 -16.27 -5.39 12.08
CA MET A 96 -15.67 -4.07 11.88
C MET A 96 -14.96 -3.96 10.52
N THR A 97 -14.19 -4.98 10.15
CA THR A 97 -13.46 -5.04 8.87
C THR A 97 -14.43 -5.04 7.68
N LEU A 98 -15.49 -5.85 7.76
CA LEU A 98 -16.50 -6.03 6.72
C LEU A 98 -17.61 -4.96 6.77
N GLY A 99 -17.55 -4.02 7.71
CA GLY A 99 -18.54 -2.93 7.85
C GLY A 99 -19.93 -3.40 8.29
N LEU A 100 -20.03 -4.52 9.01
CA LEU A 100 -21.29 -5.18 9.35
C LEU A 100 -21.87 -4.68 10.68
N PRO A 101 -23.20 -4.54 10.78
CA PRO A 101 -23.88 -4.10 12.00
C PRO A 101 -23.99 -5.16 13.09
N PHE A 102 -23.86 -6.45 12.77
CA PHE A 102 -24.05 -7.54 13.71
C PHE A 102 -22.91 -8.57 13.63
N ALA A 103 -22.39 -8.97 14.79
CA ALA A 103 -21.41 -10.06 14.93
C ALA A 103 -21.98 -11.16 15.82
N TYR A 104 -21.72 -12.41 15.47
CA TYR A 104 -22.18 -13.58 16.23
C TYR A 104 -21.04 -14.54 16.50
N CYS A 105 -21.13 -15.27 17.60
CA CYS A 105 -20.33 -16.48 17.79
C CYS A 105 -21.16 -17.64 18.37
N SER A 106 -20.72 -18.87 18.13
CA SER A 106 -21.43 -20.08 18.57
C SER A 106 -20.50 -21.29 18.70
N ASN A 107 -20.77 -22.13 19.69
CA ASN A 107 -20.22 -23.49 19.82
C ASN A 107 -21.26 -24.57 19.45
N GLY A 108 -22.34 -24.20 18.77
CA GLY A 108 -23.44 -25.08 18.39
C GLY A 108 -24.60 -25.14 19.39
N HIS A 109 -24.40 -24.87 20.68
CA HIS A 109 -25.47 -25.00 21.69
C HIS A 109 -26.28 -23.71 21.89
N GLY A 110 -25.63 -22.56 21.79
CA GLY A 110 -26.26 -21.23 21.81
C GLY A 110 -25.56 -20.26 20.87
N PHE A 111 -25.98 -18.99 20.89
CA PHE A 111 -25.32 -17.92 20.16
C PHE A 111 -25.08 -16.73 21.08
N VAL A 112 -24.00 -15.99 20.84
CA VAL A 112 -23.80 -14.66 21.42
C VAL A 112 -23.77 -13.65 20.29
N GLU A 113 -24.63 -12.64 20.36
CA GLU A 113 -24.69 -11.51 19.43
C GLU A 113 -23.94 -10.33 20.03
N PHE A 114 -23.24 -9.57 19.20
CA PHE A 114 -22.85 -8.18 19.45
C PHE A 114 -23.52 -7.28 18.40
N ASP A 115 -24.31 -6.32 18.87
CA ASP A 115 -25.03 -5.35 18.03
C ASP A 115 -24.29 -4.00 18.07
N PHE A 116 -23.74 -3.58 16.93
CA PHE A 116 -22.97 -2.35 16.80
C PHE A 116 -23.83 -1.07 16.83
N PHE A 117 -25.15 -1.16 16.60
CA PHE A 117 -26.03 0.00 16.79
C PHE A 117 -26.25 0.30 18.27
N LEU A 118 -26.24 -0.76 19.10
CA LEU A 118 -26.52 -0.68 20.53
C LEU A 118 -25.26 -0.79 21.40
N ASN A 119 -24.11 -1.12 20.80
CA ASN A 119 -22.83 -1.39 21.45
C ASN A 119 -22.95 -2.35 22.64
N ARG A 120 -23.71 -3.44 22.47
CA ARG A 120 -23.97 -4.42 23.53
C ARG A 120 -23.96 -5.84 23.02
N SER A 121 -23.58 -6.77 23.90
CA SER A 121 -23.70 -8.21 23.66
C SER A 121 -24.94 -8.79 24.34
N ARG A 122 -25.46 -9.89 23.78
CA ARG A 122 -26.48 -10.72 24.42
C ARG A 122 -26.41 -12.17 23.96
N GLU A 123 -26.81 -13.08 24.84
CA GLU A 123 -27.02 -14.48 24.49
C GLU A 123 -28.37 -14.68 23.79
N LEU A 124 -28.39 -15.57 22.81
CA LEU A 124 -29.56 -15.95 22.03
C LEU A 124 -29.68 -17.47 21.98
N ALA A 125 -30.89 -17.96 22.26
CA ALA A 125 -31.22 -19.38 22.08
C ALA A 125 -31.46 -19.75 20.61
N VAL A 126 -31.96 -18.79 19.81
CA VAL A 126 -32.31 -18.97 18.39
C VAL A 126 -31.62 -17.90 17.56
N PHE A 127 -31.07 -18.30 16.41
CA PHE A 127 -30.41 -17.38 15.51
C PHE A 127 -31.43 -16.44 14.82
N PRO A 128 -31.15 -15.13 14.67
CA PRO A 128 -32.05 -14.20 13.98
C PRO A 128 -32.24 -14.55 12.51
N GLY A 129 -33.46 -14.36 11.99
CA GLY A 129 -33.76 -14.55 10.56
C GLY A 129 -33.41 -13.34 9.69
N PRO A 130 -33.41 -13.48 8.35
CA PRO A 130 -33.08 -12.40 7.41
C PRO A 130 -33.97 -11.16 7.57
N GLU A 131 -35.28 -11.34 7.71
CA GLU A 131 -36.25 -10.24 7.83
C GLU A 131 -36.10 -9.47 9.16
N ASP A 132 -35.76 -10.16 10.24
CA ASP A 132 -35.51 -9.54 11.55
C ASP A 132 -34.26 -8.67 11.49
N LEU A 133 -33.13 -9.18 10.97
CA LEU A 133 -31.93 -8.38 10.82
C LEU A 133 -32.12 -7.21 9.86
N LEU A 134 -32.82 -7.42 8.74
CA LEU A 134 -33.16 -6.34 7.81
C LEU A 134 -34.01 -5.27 8.48
N SER A 135 -35.04 -5.64 9.23
CA SER A 135 -35.92 -4.71 9.94
C SER A 135 -35.16 -3.89 10.98
N ARG A 136 -34.28 -4.53 11.76
CA ARG A 136 -33.41 -3.83 12.73
C ARG A 136 -32.47 -2.85 12.03
N TRP A 137 -31.84 -3.28 10.94
CA TRP A 137 -30.98 -2.42 10.14
C TRP A 137 -31.75 -1.22 9.58
N GLN A 138 -32.91 -1.44 8.95
CA GLN A 138 -33.75 -0.38 8.37
C GLN A 138 -34.28 0.61 9.43
N ALA A 139 -34.56 0.13 10.64
CA ALA A 139 -34.98 0.96 11.77
C ALA A 139 -33.84 1.88 12.23
N GLN A 140 -32.61 1.37 12.32
CA GLN A 140 -31.45 2.12 12.81
C GLN A 140 -30.81 3.03 11.74
N THR A 141 -30.88 2.66 10.47
CA THR A 141 -30.33 3.47 9.36
C THR A 141 -31.31 4.49 8.81
N GLY A 142 -32.59 4.43 9.20
CA GLY A 142 -33.64 5.32 8.69
C GLY A 142 -34.18 4.93 7.30
N HIS A 143 -33.75 3.80 6.74
CA HIS A 143 -34.21 3.28 5.44
C HIS A 143 -35.66 2.77 5.46
N SER A 144 -36.22 2.45 6.64
CA SER A 144 -37.64 2.06 6.80
C SER A 144 -38.65 3.12 6.33
N ARG A 145 -38.30 4.41 6.36
CA ARG A 145 -39.15 5.50 5.87
C ARG A 145 -39.15 5.63 4.35
N LEU A 146 -38.12 5.11 3.68
CA LEU A 146 -38.02 5.19 2.22
C LEU A 146 -39.00 4.26 1.53
N ASP A 147 -39.12 3.00 1.96
CA ASP A 147 -40.03 2.03 1.33
C ASP A 147 -41.48 2.55 1.29
N ALA A 148 -41.99 3.09 2.41
CA ALA A 148 -43.32 3.70 2.46
C ALA A 148 -43.49 4.96 1.58
N THR A 149 -42.40 5.66 1.25
CA THR A 149 -42.41 6.85 0.39
C THR A 149 -42.28 6.46 -1.09
N LEU A 150 -41.48 5.43 -1.37
CA LEU A 150 -41.32 4.82 -2.70
C LEU A 150 -42.60 4.12 -3.14
N ASP A 151 -43.26 3.40 -2.23
CA ASP A 151 -44.54 2.74 -2.48
C ASP A 151 -45.62 3.77 -2.85
N ARG A 152 -45.71 4.88 -2.11
CA ARG A 152 -46.63 5.99 -2.46
C ARG A 152 -46.31 6.63 -3.80
N ALA A 153 -45.02 6.83 -4.11
CA ALA A 153 -44.59 7.39 -5.39
C ALA A 153 -44.86 6.43 -6.57
N ALA A 154 -44.74 5.12 -6.34
CA ALA A 154 -45.08 4.07 -7.29
C ALA A 154 -46.58 4.03 -7.58
N GLU A 155 -47.41 4.06 -6.54
CA GLU A 155 -48.88 4.14 -6.65
C GLU A 155 -49.34 5.39 -7.42
N GLU A 156 -48.67 6.54 -7.21
CA GLU A 156 -48.97 7.79 -7.92
C GLU A 156 -48.52 7.74 -9.40
N GLN A 157 -47.44 7.03 -9.72
CA GLN A 157 -46.99 6.76 -11.09
C GLN A 157 -47.94 5.83 -11.85
N GLU A 158 -48.45 4.77 -11.19
CA GLU A 158 -49.47 3.89 -11.75
C GLU A 158 -50.79 4.63 -12.00
N ARG A 159 -51.20 5.53 -11.09
CA ARG A 159 -52.40 6.36 -11.25
C ARG A 159 -52.31 7.40 -12.37
N THR A 160 -51.12 7.88 -12.69
CA THR A 160 -50.90 8.94 -13.70
C THR A 160 -50.61 8.38 -15.11
N GLY A 161 -50.55 7.06 -15.29
CA GLY A 161 -50.45 6.42 -16.60
C GLY A 161 -49.14 6.71 -17.36
N GLY A 162 -48.08 7.11 -16.66
CA GLY A 162 -46.79 7.41 -17.29
C GLY A 162 -46.07 6.15 -17.77
N PHE A 163 -45.53 6.17 -18.99
CA PHE A 163 -44.60 5.17 -19.54
C PHE A 163 -43.23 5.20 -18.81
N GLY A 164 -43.21 4.99 -17.49
CA GLY A 164 -42.00 4.97 -16.67
C GLY A 164 -41.69 3.56 -16.21
N GLY A 165 -40.41 3.18 -16.23
CA GLY A 165 -39.91 1.87 -15.78
C GLY A 165 -40.26 1.52 -14.32
N PRO A 166 -39.76 0.37 -13.82
CA PRO A 166 -40.13 -0.14 -12.50
C PRO A 166 -39.94 0.88 -11.38
N PRO A 167 -40.73 0.80 -10.29
CA PRO A 167 -40.66 1.75 -9.19
C PRO A 167 -39.25 1.77 -8.59
N PRO A 168 -38.75 2.96 -8.20
CA PRO A 168 -37.43 3.08 -7.61
C PRO A 168 -37.35 2.24 -6.33
N ARG A 169 -36.22 1.54 -6.16
CA ARG A 169 -35.91 0.71 -4.99
C ARG A 169 -34.73 1.30 -4.23
N ASP A 170 -34.57 0.92 -2.97
CA ASP A 170 -33.38 1.28 -2.20
C ASP A 170 -32.10 0.77 -2.92
N PRO A 171 -31.21 1.67 -3.36
CA PRO A 171 -30.01 1.26 -4.06
C PRO A 171 -29.05 0.46 -3.18
N VAL A 172 -29.11 0.52 -1.85
CA VAL A 172 -28.29 -0.32 -0.97
C VAL A 172 -28.67 -1.80 -1.11
N LEU A 173 -29.96 -2.09 -1.29
CA LEU A 173 -30.51 -3.44 -1.47
C LEU A 173 -30.45 -3.94 -2.93
N GLN A 174 -29.99 -3.11 -3.87
CA GLN A 174 -29.76 -3.50 -5.25
C GLN A 174 -28.50 -4.38 -5.36
N PRO A 175 -28.54 -5.56 -6.01
CA PRO A 175 -27.34 -6.35 -6.24
C PRO A 175 -26.27 -5.58 -7.05
N PRO A 176 -24.98 -5.77 -6.74
CA PRO A 176 -23.89 -5.19 -7.54
C PRO A 176 -23.87 -5.77 -8.96
N CYS A 177 -23.09 -5.16 -9.85
CA CYS A 177 -22.88 -5.71 -11.18
C CYS A 177 -22.18 -7.07 -11.05
N PRO A 178 -22.74 -8.16 -11.60
CA PRO A 178 -22.15 -9.49 -11.46
C PRO A 178 -20.85 -9.61 -12.26
N GLN A 179 -19.96 -10.51 -11.82
CA GLN A 179 -18.68 -10.76 -12.49
C GLN A 179 -18.85 -11.17 -13.96
N SER A 180 -19.92 -11.90 -14.29
CA SER A 180 -20.23 -12.29 -15.67
C SER A 180 -20.47 -11.10 -16.61
N VAL A 181 -20.80 -9.92 -16.06
CA VAL A 181 -21.12 -8.72 -16.83
C VAL A 181 -19.97 -7.70 -16.79
N CYS A 182 -19.38 -7.45 -15.61
CA CYS A 182 -18.29 -6.47 -15.46
C CYS A 182 -16.88 -7.07 -15.40
N GLY A 183 -16.75 -8.40 -15.49
CA GLY A 183 -15.48 -9.13 -15.54
C GLY A 183 -14.72 -9.20 -14.22
N LYS A 184 -15.23 -8.60 -13.13
CA LYS A 184 -14.55 -8.51 -11.82
C LYS A 184 -15.54 -8.69 -10.68
N GLU A 185 -15.09 -9.30 -9.59
CA GLU A 185 -15.82 -9.31 -8.32
C GLU A 185 -15.43 -8.11 -7.46
N LEU A 186 -16.37 -7.65 -6.62
CA LEU A 186 -16.08 -6.68 -5.59
C LEU A 186 -15.24 -7.32 -4.49
N ARG A 187 -14.18 -6.62 -4.06
CA ARG A 187 -13.46 -6.95 -2.83
C ARG A 187 -14.23 -6.39 -1.63
N TYR A 188 -14.07 -6.99 -0.46
CA TYR A 188 -14.83 -6.60 0.75
C TYR A 188 -14.79 -5.08 1.01
N PHE A 189 -13.61 -4.47 0.95
CA PHE A 189 -13.44 -3.04 1.20
C PHE A 189 -14.13 -2.16 0.14
N GLN A 190 -14.28 -2.66 -1.09
CA GLN A 190 -15.03 -1.97 -2.14
C GLN A 190 -16.54 -2.10 -1.89
N GLU A 191 -17.02 -3.25 -1.39
CA GLU A 191 -18.41 -3.40 -0.96
C GLU A 191 -18.75 -2.40 0.14
N VAL A 192 -17.90 -2.31 1.18
CA VAL A 192 -18.06 -1.35 2.28
C VAL A 192 -18.05 0.08 1.75
N ALA A 193 -17.12 0.43 0.85
CA ALA A 193 -17.06 1.76 0.26
C ALA A 193 -18.35 2.10 -0.52
N VAL A 194 -18.83 1.18 -1.36
CA VAL A 194 -20.07 1.34 -2.14
C VAL A 194 -21.27 1.52 -1.20
N GLU A 195 -21.42 0.66 -0.20
CA GLU A 195 -22.51 0.75 0.78
C GLU A 195 -22.50 2.10 1.50
N ARG A 196 -21.33 2.54 1.99
CA ARG A 196 -21.19 3.80 2.72
C ARG A 196 -21.51 5.03 1.85
N VAL A 197 -21.17 5.01 0.57
CA VAL A 197 -21.57 6.06 -0.38
C VAL A 197 -23.08 6.03 -0.60
N LEU A 198 -23.66 4.85 -0.86
CA LEU A 198 -25.10 4.72 -1.15
C LEU A 198 -25.96 5.15 0.03
N LYS A 199 -25.61 4.77 1.27
CA LYS A 199 -26.30 5.23 2.49
C LYS A 199 -26.36 6.76 2.58
N ARG A 200 -25.25 7.43 2.24
CA ARG A 200 -25.15 8.91 2.26
C ARG A 200 -26.00 9.55 1.17
N VAL A 201 -25.91 9.03 -0.06
CA VAL A 201 -26.74 9.50 -1.18
C VAL A 201 -28.24 9.33 -0.86
N VAL A 202 -28.61 8.19 -0.28
CA VAL A 202 -29.99 7.90 0.16
C VAL A 202 -30.44 8.84 1.28
N ALA A 203 -29.57 9.14 2.24
CA ALA A 203 -29.82 10.12 3.30
C ALA A 203 -29.85 11.59 2.82
N GLY A 204 -29.64 11.84 1.52
CA GLY A 204 -29.63 13.18 0.94
C GLY A 204 -28.32 13.95 1.15
N GLN A 205 -27.27 13.31 1.65
CA GLN A 205 -25.93 13.90 1.75
C GLN A 205 -25.36 14.11 0.36
N ARG A 206 -24.87 15.33 0.11
CA ARG A 206 -24.44 15.78 -1.22
C ARG A 206 -22.93 15.87 -1.36
N ARG A 207 -22.16 15.83 -0.27
CA ARG A 207 -20.68 15.85 -0.31
C ARG A 207 -20.12 14.60 0.34
N ILE A 208 -19.38 13.82 -0.44
CA ILE A 208 -18.90 12.50 -0.03
C ILE A 208 -17.46 12.33 -0.52
N LEU A 209 -16.57 11.84 0.36
CA LEU A 209 -15.17 11.53 0.02
C LEU A 209 -14.86 10.05 0.21
N LEU A 210 -14.17 9.44 -0.75
CA LEU A 210 -13.49 8.16 -0.59
C LEU A 210 -11.97 8.34 -0.67
N THR A 211 -11.26 7.81 0.32
CA THR A 211 -9.79 7.80 0.33
C THR A 211 -9.31 6.36 0.19
N MET A 212 -8.84 5.98 -0.99
CA MET A 212 -8.47 4.60 -1.30
C MET A 212 -7.13 4.56 -2.05
N ALA A 213 -6.14 3.83 -1.53
CA ALA A 213 -4.80 3.79 -2.10
C ALA A 213 -4.77 3.42 -3.59
N THR A 214 -3.74 3.87 -4.31
CA THR A 214 -3.57 3.52 -5.73
C THR A 214 -3.49 1.99 -5.91
N GLY A 215 -4.12 1.48 -6.96
CA GLY A 215 -4.18 0.03 -7.22
C GLY A 215 -5.35 -0.71 -6.56
N THR A 216 -6.17 -0.02 -5.74
CA THR A 216 -7.32 -0.62 -5.03
C THR A 216 -8.63 -0.61 -5.82
N GLY A 217 -8.62 -0.07 -7.05
CA GLY A 217 -9.77 -0.10 -7.95
C GLY A 217 -10.82 0.99 -7.75
N LYS A 218 -10.42 2.23 -7.42
CA LYS A 218 -11.32 3.40 -7.25
C LYS A 218 -12.39 3.54 -8.34
N THR A 219 -11.98 3.49 -9.61
CA THR A 219 -12.90 3.60 -10.76
C THR A 219 -13.91 2.46 -10.81
N PHE A 220 -13.53 1.25 -10.37
CA PHE A 220 -14.45 0.11 -10.29
C PHE A 220 -15.44 0.27 -9.12
N THR A 221 -14.99 0.80 -7.98
CA THR A 221 -15.88 1.19 -6.87
C THR A 221 -16.91 2.23 -7.33
N ALA A 222 -16.48 3.28 -8.05
CA ALA A 222 -17.37 4.29 -8.62
C ALA A 222 -18.38 3.69 -9.60
N PHE A 223 -17.93 2.79 -10.49
CA PHE A 223 -18.81 2.06 -11.40
C PHE A 223 -19.91 1.29 -10.63
N GLN A 224 -19.57 0.62 -9.52
CA GLN A 224 -20.54 -0.15 -8.72
C GLN A 224 -21.54 0.74 -7.97
N VAL A 225 -21.12 1.92 -7.50
CA VAL A 225 -22.05 2.94 -6.98
C VAL A 225 -23.05 3.36 -8.06
N VAL A 226 -22.56 3.70 -9.25
CA VAL A 226 -23.41 4.12 -10.38
C VAL A 226 -24.33 3.00 -10.83
N TRP A 227 -23.84 1.76 -10.87
CA TRP A 227 -24.63 0.58 -11.21
C TRP A 227 -25.81 0.40 -10.28
N LYS A 228 -25.57 0.40 -8.95
CA LYS A 228 -26.63 0.23 -7.96
C LYS A 228 -27.63 1.39 -8.01
N LEU A 229 -27.19 2.63 -8.21
CA LEU A 229 -28.09 3.80 -8.36
C LEU A 229 -28.94 3.79 -9.63
N LYS A 230 -28.38 3.39 -10.77
CA LYS A 230 -29.10 3.35 -12.05
C LYS A 230 -30.02 2.14 -12.15
N LYS A 231 -29.56 0.95 -11.76
CA LYS A 231 -30.34 -0.30 -11.86
C LYS A 231 -31.47 -0.39 -10.83
N SER A 232 -31.36 0.30 -9.69
CA SER A 232 -32.47 0.45 -8.74
C SER A 232 -33.53 1.46 -9.20
N GLY A 233 -33.29 2.23 -10.27
CA GLY A 233 -34.15 3.33 -10.67
C GLY A 233 -34.10 4.56 -9.76
N TRP A 234 -33.25 4.54 -8.71
CA TRP A 234 -33.10 5.63 -7.74
C TRP A 234 -32.63 6.93 -8.40
N LEU A 235 -31.60 6.85 -9.24
CA LEU A 235 -31.02 8.03 -9.91
C LEU A 235 -31.38 8.08 -11.39
N ARG A 236 -32.50 8.74 -11.70
CA ARG A 236 -32.94 8.97 -13.08
C ARG A 236 -32.11 10.04 -13.79
N LYS A 237 -31.66 11.07 -13.08
CA LYS A 237 -30.83 12.15 -13.64
C LYS A 237 -29.50 11.63 -14.21
N PRO A 238 -28.92 12.32 -15.21
CA PRO A 238 -27.58 11.98 -15.71
C PRO A 238 -26.46 12.10 -14.68
N ILE A 239 -25.35 11.44 -14.97
CA ILE A 239 -24.17 11.38 -14.11
C ILE A 239 -22.96 11.93 -14.87
N LEU A 240 -22.12 12.71 -14.18
CA LEU A 240 -20.90 13.28 -14.73
C LEU A 240 -19.66 12.70 -14.03
N PHE A 241 -18.79 12.05 -14.79
CA PHE A 241 -17.47 11.63 -14.36
C PHE A 241 -16.42 12.63 -14.84
N LEU A 242 -15.71 13.21 -13.89
CA LEU A 242 -14.68 14.21 -14.08
C LEU A 242 -13.29 13.63 -13.84
N ALA A 243 -12.39 13.88 -14.77
CA ALA A 243 -10.99 13.51 -14.67
C ALA A 243 -10.08 14.67 -15.05
N ASP A 244 -8.86 14.65 -14.53
CA ASP A 244 -7.84 15.68 -14.79
C ASP A 244 -7.07 15.44 -16.11
N ARG A 245 -7.05 14.19 -16.60
CA ARG A 245 -6.26 13.78 -17.77
C ARG A 245 -7.04 12.88 -18.73
N ILE A 246 -6.71 12.97 -20.02
CA ILE A 246 -7.32 12.18 -21.10
C ILE A 246 -7.30 10.68 -20.77
N VAL A 247 -6.14 10.15 -20.38
CA VAL A 247 -5.95 8.73 -20.07
C VAL A 247 -6.89 8.27 -18.94
N LEU A 248 -7.03 9.07 -17.88
CA LEU A 248 -7.92 8.75 -16.75
C LEU A 248 -9.40 8.79 -17.16
N ARG A 249 -9.79 9.79 -17.96
CA ARG A 249 -11.15 9.90 -18.50
C ARG A 249 -11.50 8.70 -19.37
N ASP A 250 -10.61 8.32 -20.28
CA ASP A 250 -10.86 7.25 -21.23
C ASP A 250 -10.86 5.88 -20.52
N GLN A 251 -10.01 5.70 -19.51
CA GLN A 251 -10.07 4.52 -18.63
C GLN A 251 -11.42 4.42 -17.91
N ALA A 252 -11.94 5.54 -17.38
CA ALA A 252 -13.27 5.56 -16.77
C ALA A 252 -14.36 5.26 -17.80
N TYR A 253 -14.34 5.88 -18.99
CA TYR A 253 -15.30 5.61 -20.06
C TYR A 253 -15.37 4.12 -20.42
N ASN A 254 -14.21 3.47 -20.54
CA ASN A 254 -14.09 2.05 -20.86
C ASN A 254 -14.58 1.14 -19.73
N ASN A 255 -14.28 1.46 -18.47
CA ASN A 255 -14.77 0.69 -17.32
C ASN A 255 -16.30 0.68 -17.20
N PHE A 256 -16.99 1.65 -17.81
CA PHE A 256 -18.45 1.75 -17.82
C PHE A 256 -19.08 1.09 -19.06
N ALA A 257 -18.30 0.40 -19.90
CA ALA A 257 -18.82 -0.40 -21.01
C ALA A 257 -19.94 -1.39 -20.65
N PRO A 258 -20.00 -1.98 -19.43
CA PRO A 258 -21.13 -2.84 -19.06
C PRO A 258 -22.52 -2.17 -19.01
N PHE A 259 -22.61 -0.84 -19.16
CA PHE A 259 -23.89 -0.14 -19.33
C PHE A 259 -24.40 -0.14 -20.77
N VAL A 260 -23.58 -0.49 -21.75
CA VAL A 260 -23.99 -0.59 -23.15
C VAL A 260 -24.82 -1.85 -23.32
N ASP A 261 -25.96 -1.71 -23.98
CA ASP A 261 -26.75 -2.82 -24.49
C ASP A 261 -26.85 -2.78 -26.02
N ASP A 262 -27.47 -3.79 -26.63
CA ASP A 262 -27.58 -3.90 -28.08
C ASP A 262 -28.39 -2.76 -28.72
N GLN A 263 -29.16 -2.00 -27.93
CA GLN A 263 -30.09 -0.98 -28.42
C GLN A 263 -29.55 0.45 -28.25
N SER A 264 -28.68 0.71 -27.27
CA SER A 264 -28.19 2.05 -26.98
C SER A 264 -26.87 2.07 -26.21
N ASP A 265 -25.97 3.00 -26.57
CA ASP A 265 -24.85 3.39 -25.71
C ASP A 265 -25.26 4.62 -24.88
N PRO A 266 -25.46 4.47 -23.55
CA PRO A 266 -25.84 5.58 -22.68
C PRO A 266 -24.69 6.56 -22.39
N ARG A 267 -23.46 6.24 -22.82
CA ARG A 267 -22.25 7.00 -22.49
C ARG A 267 -21.96 8.09 -23.52
N SER A 268 -21.30 9.15 -23.07
CA SER A 268 -20.82 10.23 -23.92
C SER A 268 -19.57 10.88 -23.36
N ILE A 269 -18.62 11.19 -24.24
CA ILE A 269 -17.46 12.01 -23.89
C ILE A 269 -17.75 13.47 -24.27
N ILE A 270 -17.51 14.40 -23.36
CA ILE A 270 -17.56 15.85 -23.64
C ILE A 270 -16.17 16.28 -24.12
N ARG A 271 -16.08 16.82 -25.34
CA ARG A 271 -14.82 17.28 -25.96
C ARG A 271 -15.02 18.65 -26.62
N GLY A 272 -14.10 19.58 -26.35
CA GLY A 272 -14.05 20.90 -27.01
C GLY A 272 -15.39 21.64 -26.98
N GLY A 273 -16.00 21.82 -25.80
CA GLY A 273 -17.26 22.54 -25.67
C GLY A 273 -18.51 21.80 -26.19
N LYS A 274 -18.37 20.69 -26.93
CA LYS A 274 -19.50 19.97 -27.54
C LYS A 274 -19.94 18.79 -26.69
N TRP A 275 -21.25 18.66 -26.51
CA TRP A 275 -21.86 17.57 -25.75
C TRP A 275 -23.24 17.18 -26.30
N ASN A 276 -23.59 15.89 -26.16
CA ASN A 276 -24.90 15.35 -26.54
C ASN A 276 -25.81 15.31 -25.31
N ARG A 277 -26.93 16.04 -25.32
CA ARG A 277 -27.86 16.16 -24.19
C ARG A 277 -28.70 14.91 -23.90
N ASN A 278 -28.74 13.94 -24.81
CA ASN A 278 -29.63 12.78 -24.75
C ASN A 278 -28.89 11.53 -24.26
N ARG A 279 -28.01 11.68 -23.26
CA ARG A 279 -27.17 10.60 -22.72
C ARG A 279 -27.26 10.59 -21.20
N ASP A 280 -26.94 9.45 -20.59
CA ASP A 280 -27.09 9.24 -19.14
C ASP A 280 -25.77 9.32 -18.39
N LEU A 281 -24.66 8.99 -19.06
CA LEU A 281 -23.33 8.90 -18.46
C LEU A 281 -22.36 9.79 -19.24
N TYR A 282 -21.87 10.84 -18.60
CA TYR A 282 -20.97 11.82 -19.19
C TYR A 282 -19.56 11.69 -18.65
N PHE A 283 -18.57 11.72 -19.52
CA PHE A 283 -17.16 11.68 -19.16
C PHE A 283 -16.47 12.92 -19.72
N ALA A 284 -15.85 13.71 -18.85
CA ALA A 284 -15.26 14.99 -19.25
C ALA A 284 -13.92 15.24 -18.56
N LEU A 285 -13.08 16.02 -19.26
CA LEU A 285 -11.99 16.71 -18.59
C LEU A 285 -12.52 17.98 -17.95
N TYR A 286 -11.89 18.42 -16.87
CA TYR A 286 -12.16 19.75 -16.29
C TYR A 286 -12.10 20.85 -17.35
N GLN A 287 -11.01 20.87 -18.12
CA GLN A 287 -10.74 21.88 -19.15
C GLN A 287 -11.83 21.88 -20.22
N ALA A 288 -12.44 20.73 -20.52
CA ALA A 288 -13.48 20.63 -21.55
C ALA A 288 -14.81 21.26 -21.10
N LEU A 289 -15.07 21.34 -19.79
CA LEU A 289 -16.23 22.01 -19.23
C LEU A 289 -15.97 23.49 -18.95
N ASP A 290 -14.73 23.84 -18.64
CA ASP A 290 -14.31 25.22 -18.43
C ASP A 290 -14.07 25.98 -19.76
N SER A 291 -13.85 25.25 -20.86
CA SER A 291 -13.79 25.80 -22.21
C SER A 291 -15.18 26.01 -22.82
N GLY A 292 -15.41 27.13 -23.50
CA GLY A 292 -16.61 27.37 -24.31
C GLY A 292 -16.26 27.87 -25.72
N ASP A 293 -17.15 27.65 -26.69
CA ASP A 293 -17.06 28.20 -28.06
C ASP A 293 -17.36 29.72 -28.12
N GLY A 294 -17.47 30.40 -26.96
CA GLY A 294 -17.79 31.83 -26.79
C GLY A 294 -17.15 32.45 -25.52
N ALA A 295 -17.69 33.56 -25.01
CA ALA A 295 -17.14 34.28 -23.84
C ALA A 295 -17.38 33.63 -22.47
N GLU A 296 -18.21 32.57 -22.36
CA GLU A 296 -18.52 31.89 -21.10
C GLU A 296 -18.22 30.37 -21.12
N PRO A 297 -17.78 29.78 -19.99
CA PRO A 297 -17.54 28.33 -19.84
C PRO A 297 -18.75 27.45 -20.15
N LEU A 298 -18.53 26.27 -20.75
CA LEU A 298 -19.60 25.31 -21.11
C LEU A 298 -20.48 24.95 -19.92
N PHE A 299 -19.91 24.70 -18.73
CA PHE A 299 -20.68 24.25 -17.57
C PHE A 299 -21.80 25.22 -17.18
N LYS A 300 -21.62 26.54 -17.39
CA LYS A 300 -22.64 27.56 -17.11
C LYS A 300 -23.88 27.42 -18.00
N SER A 301 -23.71 26.89 -19.21
CA SER A 301 -24.80 26.66 -20.15
C SER A 301 -25.62 25.39 -19.84
N ILE A 302 -25.10 24.52 -18.98
CA ILE A 302 -25.78 23.31 -18.51
C ILE A 302 -26.61 23.69 -17.27
N ALA A 303 -27.86 23.27 -17.19
CA ALA A 303 -28.70 23.57 -16.03
C ALA A 303 -28.08 23.04 -14.72
N LYS A 304 -28.17 23.82 -13.64
CA LYS A 304 -27.57 23.49 -12.33
C LYS A 304 -28.04 22.16 -11.77
N ASP A 305 -29.27 21.79 -12.09
CA ASP A 305 -29.95 20.59 -11.61
C ASP A 305 -29.93 19.44 -12.64
N PHE A 306 -29.18 19.59 -13.74
CA PHE A 306 -29.11 18.57 -14.81
C PHE A 306 -28.53 17.25 -14.31
N PHE A 307 -27.38 17.30 -13.64
CA PHE A 307 -26.73 16.10 -13.09
C PHE A 307 -27.32 15.74 -11.73
N GLY A 308 -27.50 14.43 -11.49
CA GLY A 308 -27.86 13.91 -10.18
C GLY A 308 -26.66 13.45 -9.35
N LEU A 309 -25.56 13.09 -10.00
CA LEU A 309 -24.32 12.69 -9.37
C LEU A 309 -23.12 13.19 -10.19
N ILE A 310 -22.11 13.71 -9.50
CA ILE A 310 -20.81 14.06 -10.06
C ILE A 310 -19.73 13.26 -9.34
N ILE A 311 -18.86 12.61 -10.09
CA ILE A 311 -17.76 11.80 -9.59
C ILE A 311 -16.45 12.45 -10.03
N ILE A 312 -15.51 12.64 -9.10
CA ILE A 312 -14.20 13.24 -9.39
C ILE A 312 -13.12 12.27 -8.93
N ASP A 313 -12.32 11.78 -9.88
CA ASP A 313 -11.14 10.97 -9.56
C ASP A 313 -9.91 11.88 -9.38
N GLU A 314 -9.07 11.57 -8.40
CA GLU A 314 -7.90 12.37 -8.00
C GLU A 314 -8.26 13.82 -7.63
N CYS A 315 -9.34 13.99 -6.85
CA CYS A 315 -9.94 15.29 -6.51
C CYS A 315 -9.06 16.28 -5.73
N HIS A 316 -7.83 15.88 -5.36
CA HIS A 316 -6.84 16.69 -4.63
C HIS A 316 -5.82 17.41 -5.55
N ARG A 317 -5.68 17.03 -6.83
CA ARG A 317 -4.55 17.48 -7.67
C ARG A 317 -4.62 18.92 -8.15
N SER A 318 -5.82 19.45 -8.28
CA SER A 318 -6.03 20.78 -8.83
C SER A 318 -6.65 21.56 -7.69
N GLY A 319 -5.83 22.40 -7.04
CA GLY A 319 -6.22 23.20 -5.88
C GLY A 319 -7.66 23.65 -6.02
N PHE A 320 -8.44 23.40 -4.96
CA PHE A 320 -9.90 23.42 -4.95
C PHE A 320 -10.51 24.50 -5.86
N GLY A 321 -9.91 25.69 -5.91
CA GLY A 321 -10.22 26.79 -6.83
C GLY A 321 -10.51 26.46 -8.31
N LYS A 322 -9.89 25.44 -8.93
CA LYS A 322 -10.22 25.06 -10.33
C LYS A 322 -11.60 24.38 -10.41
N TRP A 323 -11.78 23.24 -9.73
CA TRP A 323 -13.05 22.48 -9.78
C TRP A 323 -14.22 23.20 -9.09
N ASN A 324 -13.92 24.06 -8.12
CA ASN A 324 -14.90 24.68 -7.24
C ASN A 324 -16.03 25.35 -8.02
N ASN A 325 -15.74 26.06 -9.12
CA ASN A 325 -16.77 26.71 -9.93
C ASN A 325 -17.77 25.71 -10.52
N ILE A 326 -17.29 24.60 -11.06
CA ILE A 326 -18.13 23.53 -11.62
C ILE A 326 -18.96 22.87 -10.50
N LEU A 327 -18.32 22.58 -9.36
CA LEU A 327 -18.98 21.92 -8.23
C LEU A 327 -20.00 22.81 -7.52
N GLN A 328 -19.76 24.12 -7.45
CA GLN A 328 -20.72 25.09 -6.94
C GLN A 328 -21.91 25.24 -7.89
N HIS A 329 -21.65 25.26 -9.20
CA HIS A 329 -22.72 25.34 -10.20
C HIS A 329 -23.67 24.15 -10.10
N PHE A 330 -23.14 22.93 -10.01
CA PHE A 330 -23.92 21.69 -9.84
C PHE A 330 -24.08 21.29 -8.37
N SER A 331 -24.34 22.26 -7.50
CA SER A 331 -24.36 22.03 -6.04
C SER A 331 -25.51 21.13 -5.56
N ASP A 332 -26.58 21.01 -6.35
CA ASP A 332 -27.73 20.14 -6.08
C ASP A 332 -27.47 18.66 -6.37
N ALA A 333 -26.46 18.35 -7.20
CA ALA A 333 -26.04 16.98 -7.41
C ALA A 333 -25.33 16.43 -6.17
N ALA A 334 -25.45 15.13 -5.93
CA ALA A 334 -24.50 14.44 -5.06
C ALA A 334 -23.10 14.50 -5.69
N GLN A 335 -22.06 14.70 -4.89
CA GLN A 335 -20.69 14.84 -5.36
C GLN A 335 -19.79 13.87 -4.61
N LEU A 336 -19.23 12.92 -5.35
CA LEU A 336 -18.33 11.89 -4.87
C LEU A 336 -16.90 12.22 -5.29
N GLY A 337 -16.11 12.72 -4.34
CA GLY A 337 -14.67 12.85 -4.49
C GLY A 337 -13.98 11.51 -4.22
N MET A 338 -12.95 11.19 -5.00
CA MET A 338 -12.08 10.04 -4.78
C MET A 338 -10.62 10.46 -4.80
N THR A 339 -9.85 10.04 -3.81
CA THR A 339 -8.41 10.33 -3.71
C THR A 339 -7.62 9.10 -3.28
N ALA A 340 -6.36 9.03 -3.70
CA ALA A 340 -5.41 8.00 -3.29
C ALA A 340 -4.71 8.29 -1.96
N THR A 341 -4.87 9.51 -1.43
CA THR A 341 -3.98 10.06 -0.41
C THR A 341 -4.77 10.62 0.78
N PRO A 342 -4.32 10.35 2.02
CA PRO A 342 -5.01 10.80 3.23
C PRO A 342 -4.97 12.32 3.40
N LYS A 343 -5.71 12.85 4.39
CA LYS A 343 -5.70 14.28 4.73
C LYS A 343 -4.27 14.69 5.06
N ARG A 344 -3.76 15.67 4.31
CA ARG A 344 -2.44 16.30 4.44
C ARG A 344 -2.61 17.80 4.27
N SER A 345 -1.59 18.57 4.61
CA SER A 345 -1.60 20.04 4.42
C SER A 345 -1.99 20.44 2.98
N GLU A 346 -1.51 19.71 1.97
CA GLU A 346 -1.81 19.95 0.56
C GLU A 346 -3.25 19.56 0.14
N SER A 347 -3.99 18.83 0.97
CA SER A 347 -5.34 18.32 0.67
C SER A 347 -6.41 18.80 1.66
N ILE A 348 -6.10 19.74 2.55
CA ILE A 348 -7.03 20.25 3.58
C ILE A 348 -8.35 20.69 2.94
N ASP A 349 -8.31 21.57 1.93
CA ASP A 349 -9.50 22.09 1.25
C ASP A 349 -10.38 20.99 0.65
N THR A 350 -9.78 19.90 0.17
CA THR A 350 -10.52 18.76 -0.39
C THR A 350 -11.31 18.05 0.70
N TYR A 351 -10.67 17.79 1.84
CA TYR A 351 -11.33 17.15 2.97
C TYR A 351 -12.39 18.08 3.57
N ASP A 352 -12.07 19.36 3.72
CA ASP A 352 -12.99 20.34 4.27
C ASP A 352 -14.22 20.51 3.36
N TYR A 353 -14.08 20.42 2.04
CA TYR A 353 -15.23 20.46 1.14
C TYR A 353 -16.07 19.16 1.16
N PHE A 354 -15.43 18.01 0.94
CA PHE A 354 -16.15 16.75 0.75
C PHE A 354 -16.59 16.09 2.06
N CYS A 355 -15.94 16.40 3.19
CA CYS A 355 -16.25 15.81 4.50
C CYS A 355 -17.03 16.77 5.41
N ARG A 356 -17.41 17.98 4.96
CA ARG A 356 -18.18 18.95 5.78
C ARG A 356 -19.52 18.42 6.29
N GLU A 357 -20.09 17.43 5.61
CA GLU A 357 -21.38 16.81 5.96
C GLU A 357 -21.18 15.51 6.77
N GLU A 358 -19.92 15.08 6.98
CA GLU A 358 -19.59 13.89 7.78
C GLU A 358 -19.64 14.20 9.28
N PRO A 359 -20.00 13.24 10.14
CA PRO A 359 -19.96 13.44 11.58
C PRO A 359 -18.54 13.69 12.08
N GLU A 360 -18.43 14.54 13.09
CA GLU A 360 -17.16 14.81 13.76
C GLU A 360 -16.81 13.67 14.72
N VAL A 361 -15.58 13.16 14.65
CA VAL A 361 -15.08 12.07 15.49
C VAL A 361 -13.76 12.43 16.14
N PRO A 362 -13.41 11.84 17.31
CA PRO A 362 -12.08 12.00 17.91
C PRO A 362 -10.97 11.55 16.93
N ILE A 363 -9.88 12.31 16.87
CA ILE A 363 -8.68 11.93 16.11
C ILE A 363 -8.06 10.66 16.70
N ASP A 364 -8.10 10.56 18.03
CA ASP A 364 -7.65 9.42 18.81
C ASP A 364 -8.76 9.06 19.81
N PRO A 365 -9.44 7.89 19.64
CA PRO A 365 -10.48 7.46 20.56
C PRO A 365 -9.99 7.29 22.00
N ASP A 366 -8.70 7.01 22.19
CA ASP A 366 -8.08 6.77 23.50
C ASP A 366 -7.51 8.06 24.11
N ASP A 367 -7.36 9.12 23.32
CA ASP A 367 -6.86 10.44 23.75
C ASP A 367 -7.66 11.61 23.15
N PRO A 368 -8.76 12.02 23.82
CA PRO A 368 -9.59 13.14 23.38
C PRO A 368 -8.85 14.48 23.29
N SER A 369 -7.69 14.64 23.93
CA SER A 369 -6.91 15.89 23.90
C SER A 369 -6.31 16.18 22.52
N LYS A 370 -6.23 15.16 21.65
CA LYS A 370 -5.75 15.28 20.27
C LYS A 370 -6.75 15.90 19.31
N GLY A 371 -7.94 16.26 19.78
CA GLY A 371 -8.98 16.95 19.01
C GLY A 371 -9.83 16.03 18.15
N THR A 372 -10.58 16.64 17.23
CA THR A 372 -11.61 15.98 16.42
C THR A 372 -11.43 16.28 14.93
N TRP A 373 -12.05 15.47 14.07
CA TRP A 373 -12.09 15.69 12.63
C TRP A 373 -13.30 15.01 11.97
N ASN A 374 -13.64 15.45 10.76
CA ASN A 374 -14.64 14.80 9.91
C ASN A 374 -13.93 13.83 8.95
N PRO A 375 -14.02 12.51 9.16
CA PRO A 375 -13.33 11.54 8.32
C PRO A 375 -14.08 11.38 6.99
N PRO A 376 -13.40 10.98 5.91
CA PRO A 376 -14.07 10.60 4.67
C PRO A 376 -14.98 9.39 4.90
N ALA A 377 -15.98 9.21 4.03
CA ALA A 377 -16.97 8.15 4.13
C ALA A 377 -16.32 6.77 4.30
N TYR A 378 -15.21 6.52 3.60
CA TYR A 378 -14.40 5.32 3.79
C TYR A 378 -12.91 5.58 3.51
N GLN A 379 -12.06 4.83 4.20
CA GLN A 379 -10.61 4.84 4.02
C GLN A 379 -10.07 3.43 3.83
N TYR A 380 -9.20 3.26 2.82
CA TYR A 380 -8.47 2.03 2.60
C TYR A 380 -7.04 2.33 2.19
N SER A 381 -6.11 2.10 3.12
CA SER A 381 -4.71 2.53 3.00
C SER A 381 -3.87 1.57 2.16
N LEU A 382 -2.67 2.02 1.76
CA LEU A 382 -1.69 1.15 1.08
C LEU A 382 -1.25 0.04 2.04
N GLY A 383 -1.01 0.39 3.31
CA GLY A 383 -0.70 -0.53 4.38
C GLY A 383 -1.72 -1.65 4.56
N GLN A 384 -3.02 -1.30 4.62
CA GLN A 384 -4.10 -2.29 4.70
C GLN A 384 -4.16 -3.15 3.43
N GLY A 385 -3.97 -2.54 2.26
CA GLY A 385 -3.90 -3.27 0.99
C GLY A 385 -2.78 -4.32 0.93
N ILE A 386 -1.63 -4.03 1.55
CA ILE A 386 -0.51 -4.97 1.67
C ILE A 386 -0.84 -6.07 2.69
N ASP A 387 -1.38 -5.70 3.86
CA ASP A 387 -1.76 -6.65 4.92
C ASP A 387 -2.84 -7.64 4.46
N ASP A 388 -3.79 -7.16 3.66
CA ASP A 388 -4.84 -8.01 3.08
C ASP A 388 -4.33 -8.86 1.90
N GLY A 389 -3.12 -8.61 1.39
CA GLY A 389 -2.54 -9.32 0.25
C GLY A 389 -3.09 -8.90 -1.12
N PHE A 390 -3.82 -7.78 -1.18
CA PHE A 390 -4.37 -7.24 -2.42
C PHE A 390 -3.42 -6.31 -3.17
N LEU A 391 -2.43 -5.76 -2.46
CA LEU A 391 -1.35 -4.96 -2.99
C LEU A 391 -0.01 -5.66 -2.73
N ALA A 392 0.93 -5.40 -3.62
CA ALA A 392 2.29 -5.90 -3.56
C ALA A 392 3.04 -5.26 -2.39
N THR A 393 3.81 -6.07 -1.67
CA THR A 393 4.74 -5.56 -0.65
C THR A 393 5.96 -4.91 -1.30
N TYR A 394 6.80 -4.20 -0.52
CA TYR A 394 7.96 -3.50 -1.05
C TYR A 394 9.23 -3.66 -0.23
N LYS A 395 10.38 -3.58 -0.91
CA LYS A 395 11.73 -3.51 -0.31
C LYS A 395 12.37 -2.17 -0.65
N VAL A 396 12.96 -1.50 0.34
CA VAL A 396 13.60 -0.19 0.14
C VAL A 396 15.12 -0.34 0.14
N HIS A 397 15.77 0.14 -0.92
CA HIS A 397 17.21 0.28 -1.03
C HIS A 397 17.58 1.75 -0.92
N LYS A 398 18.00 2.20 0.27
CA LYS A 398 18.52 3.56 0.46
C LYS A 398 20.00 3.57 0.10
N VAL A 399 20.35 4.46 -0.82
CA VAL A 399 21.71 4.64 -1.32
C VAL A 399 22.07 6.11 -1.21
N ARG A 400 23.25 6.44 -0.70
CA ARG A 400 23.76 7.82 -0.69
C ARG A 400 25.11 7.88 -1.36
N THR A 401 25.29 8.84 -2.25
CA THR A 401 26.62 9.17 -2.75
C THR A 401 27.39 9.99 -1.71
N THR A 402 28.70 10.08 -1.85
CA THR A 402 29.55 10.96 -1.02
C THR A 402 29.03 12.39 -1.00
N VAL A 403 28.72 12.94 -2.18
CA VAL A 403 28.24 14.33 -2.31
C VAL A 403 26.82 14.53 -1.75
N ASP A 404 25.96 13.51 -1.77
CA ASP A 404 24.65 13.57 -1.12
C ASP A 404 24.74 13.44 0.42
N LYS A 405 25.81 12.82 0.93
CA LYS A 405 26.04 12.66 2.36
C LYS A 405 26.64 13.93 2.99
N THR A 406 27.64 14.52 2.35
CA THR A 406 28.41 15.64 2.91
C THR A 406 28.03 17.00 2.32
N GLY A 407 27.33 17.01 1.18
CA GLY A 407 27.21 18.21 0.35
C GLY A 407 28.44 18.39 -0.57
N LEU A 408 28.25 19.20 -1.61
CA LEU A 408 29.32 19.65 -2.49
C LEU A 408 29.88 20.97 -1.96
N HIS A 409 31.11 20.94 -1.47
CA HIS A 409 31.89 22.11 -1.12
C HIS A 409 32.70 22.57 -2.34
N VAL A 410 32.46 23.80 -2.81
CA VAL A 410 33.05 24.30 -4.07
C VAL A 410 34.58 24.38 -4.00
N GLN A 411 35.13 24.81 -2.86
CA GLN A 411 36.58 24.91 -2.65
C GLN A 411 37.27 23.53 -2.72
N ASP A 412 36.65 22.52 -2.10
CA ASP A 412 37.16 21.15 -2.13
C ASP A 412 37.11 20.57 -3.53
N ALA A 413 36.01 20.80 -4.26
CA ALA A 413 35.84 20.35 -5.64
C ALA A 413 36.90 20.97 -6.57
N GLN A 414 37.16 22.28 -6.45
CA GLN A 414 38.22 22.96 -7.22
C GLN A 414 39.61 22.41 -6.88
N THR A 415 39.88 22.14 -5.60
CA THR A 415 41.15 21.56 -5.14
C THR A 415 41.36 20.14 -5.70
N GLN A 416 40.28 19.39 -5.90
CA GLN A 416 40.27 18.06 -6.50
C GLN A 416 40.32 18.08 -8.04
N GLY A 417 40.38 19.26 -8.66
CA GLY A 417 40.48 19.43 -10.12
C GLY A 417 39.14 19.41 -10.86
N ALA A 418 38.01 19.60 -10.17
CA ALA A 418 36.71 19.70 -10.81
C ALA A 418 36.58 20.99 -11.64
N GLU A 419 35.98 20.88 -12.82
CA GLU A 419 35.70 22.00 -13.71
C GLU A 419 34.31 22.56 -13.41
N ILE A 420 34.23 23.85 -13.06
CA ILE A 420 32.98 24.53 -12.70
C ILE A 420 32.64 25.56 -13.76
N TYR A 421 31.53 25.34 -14.46
CA TYR A 421 30.97 26.22 -15.46
C TYR A 421 29.81 27.00 -14.84
N VAL A 422 29.96 28.32 -14.73
CA VAL A 422 28.95 29.23 -14.15
C VAL A 422 28.31 30.05 -15.28
N PRO A 423 27.03 29.86 -15.60
CA PRO A 423 26.34 30.63 -16.63
C PRO A 423 26.16 32.10 -16.27
N GLU A 424 25.93 32.93 -17.28
CA GLU A 424 25.73 34.37 -17.10
C GLU A 424 24.48 34.65 -16.24
N GLY A 425 24.67 35.34 -15.11
CA GLY A 425 23.60 35.65 -14.14
C GLY A 425 23.39 34.61 -13.03
N ALA A 426 24.16 33.52 -13.00
CA ALA A 426 24.15 32.56 -11.90
C ALA A 426 25.14 32.94 -10.78
N GLU A 427 24.74 32.82 -9.51
CA GLU A 427 25.60 33.04 -8.35
C GLU A 427 26.12 31.70 -7.78
N LEU A 428 27.44 31.62 -7.61
CA LEU A 428 28.11 30.44 -7.05
C LEU A 428 28.06 30.49 -5.51
N ARG A 429 27.59 29.41 -4.89
CA ARG A 429 27.54 29.23 -3.43
C ARG A 429 28.78 28.48 -2.95
N ASP A 430 29.14 28.63 -1.68
CA ASP A 430 30.21 27.85 -1.07
C ASP A 430 29.86 26.36 -0.94
N VAL A 431 28.60 26.05 -0.63
CA VAL A 431 28.10 24.70 -0.39
C VAL A 431 26.76 24.47 -1.07
N TYR A 432 26.65 23.34 -1.77
CA TYR A 432 25.42 22.84 -2.38
C TYR A 432 25.01 21.51 -1.74
N LEU A 433 23.72 21.36 -1.41
CA LEU A 433 23.14 20.12 -0.88
C LEU A 433 22.24 19.47 -1.95
N THR A 434 21.74 18.27 -1.66
CA THR A 434 20.91 17.48 -2.59
C THR A 434 19.76 18.25 -3.25
N PRO A 435 18.98 19.11 -2.54
CA PRO A 435 17.92 19.89 -3.19
C PRO A 435 18.42 20.88 -4.25
N GLN A 436 19.64 21.42 -4.09
CA GLN A 436 20.22 22.34 -5.08
C GLN A 436 20.76 21.63 -6.32
N PHE A 437 21.14 20.35 -6.22
CA PHE A 437 21.57 19.51 -7.36
C PHE A 437 20.48 19.34 -8.43
N GLU A 438 19.28 19.85 -8.16
CA GLU A 438 18.12 19.72 -9.04
C GLU A 438 17.76 21.02 -9.74
N ARG A 439 18.07 22.15 -9.11
CA ARG A 439 17.57 23.46 -9.54
C ARG A 439 18.68 24.41 -9.96
N GLU A 440 19.83 24.31 -9.29
CA GLU A 440 20.89 25.31 -9.40
C GLU A 440 22.15 24.74 -10.02
N ILE A 441 22.47 23.47 -9.73
CA ILE A 441 23.71 22.84 -10.16
C ILE A 441 23.47 21.45 -10.76
N SER A 442 24.16 21.13 -11.86
CA SER A 442 24.15 19.83 -12.53
C SER A 442 25.46 19.11 -12.26
N LEU A 443 25.36 17.86 -11.80
CA LEU A 443 26.48 16.99 -11.45
C LEU A 443 26.43 15.69 -12.31
N PRO A 444 26.96 15.70 -13.54
CA PRO A 444 26.98 14.52 -14.40
C PRO A 444 27.72 13.33 -13.78
N ASP A 445 28.86 13.55 -13.10
CA ASP A 445 29.64 12.48 -12.48
C ASP A 445 28.86 11.77 -11.35
N ARG A 446 28.07 12.53 -10.58
CA ARG A 446 27.12 11.99 -9.60
C ARG A 446 26.10 11.08 -10.27
N THR A 447 25.57 11.49 -11.41
CA THR A 447 24.58 10.72 -12.19
C THR A 447 25.18 9.42 -12.71
N GLU A 448 26.40 9.46 -13.24
CA GLU A 448 27.11 8.27 -13.73
C GLU A 448 27.35 7.27 -12.60
N VAL A 449 27.78 7.72 -11.42
CA VAL A 449 27.97 6.84 -10.25
C VAL A 449 26.64 6.20 -9.82
N MET A 450 25.55 6.96 -9.78
CA MET A 450 24.23 6.43 -9.45
C MET A 450 23.77 5.39 -10.48
N VAL A 451 23.95 5.65 -11.78
CA VAL A 451 23.58 4.74 -12.87
C VAL A 451 24.44 3.47 -12.86
N ASN A 452 25.75 3.59 -12.65
CA ASN A 452 26.64 2.42 -12.56
C ASN A 452 26.27 1.52 -11.38
N HIS A 453 25.98 2.12 -10.22
CA HIS A 453 25.45 1.40 -9.07
C HIS A 453 24.11 0.72 -9.39
N LEU A 454 23.19 1.45 -10.03
CA LEU A 454 21.87 0.94 -10.41
C LEU A 454 21.97 -0.23 -11.40
N ALA A 455 22.88 -0.15 -12.36
CA ALA A 455 23.14 -1.23 -13.31
C ALA A 455 23.69 -2.47 -12.59
N GLY A 456 24.58 -2.29 -11.61
CA GLY A 456 25.05 -3.37 -10.73
C GLY A 456 23.90 -4.05 -9.98
N LEU A 457 22.99 -3.28 -9.39
CA LEU A 457 21.79 -3.80 -8.73
C LEU A 457 20.90 -4.60 -9.70
N LEU A 458 20.59 -4.03 -10.86
CA LEU A 458 19.73 -4.66 -11.87
C LEU A 458 20.31 -5.96 -12.43
N ARG A 459 21.63 -6.06 -12.60
CA ARG A 459 22.27 -7.31 -13.00
C ARG A 459 22.10 -8.42 -11.95
N ARG A 460 22.03 -8.07 -10.66
CA ARG A 460 21.73 -9.02 -9.57
C ARG A 460 20.24 -9.38 -9.49
N PHE A 461 19.37 -8.37 -9.58
CA PHE A 461 17.92 -8.56 -9.41
C PHE A 461 17.26 -9.23 -10.63
N GLY A 462 17.80 -8.96 -11.82
CA GLY A 462 17.23 -9.38 -13.08
C GLY A 462 17.31 -8.25 -14.10
N PRO A 463 18.16 -8.36 -15.13
CA PRO A 463 18.43 -7.25 -16.06
C PRO A 463 17.26 -6.95 -17.00
N ARG A 464 16.12 -7.65 -16.91
CA ARG A 464 14.90 -7.37 -17.70
C ARG A 464 13.69 -7.03 -16.84
N GLU A 465 13.87 -6.79 -15.55
CA GLU A 465 12.79 -6.37 -14.68
C GLU A 465 12.38 -4.92 -14.94
N LYS A 466 11.10 -4.69 -15.28
CA LYS A 466 10.62 -3.34 -15.63
C LYS A 466 10.86 -2.32 -14.54
N MET A 467 11.35 -1.14 -14.93
CA MET A 467 11.80 -0.08 -14.03
C MET A 467 11.30 1.30 -14.45
N MET A 468 10.86 2.10 -13.47
CA MET A 468 10.61 3.53 -13.65
C MET A 468 11.66 4.34 -12.89
N VAL A 469 12.30 5.29 -13.57
CA VAL A 469 13.30 6.19 -12.97
C VAL A 469 12.79 7.62 -12.99
N PHE A 470 12.64 8.23 -11.81
CA PHE A 470 12.18 9.60 -11.64
C PHE A 470 13.38 10.54 -11.55
N CYS A 471 13.56 11.32 -12.61
CA CYS A 471 14.65 12.24 -12.85
C CYS A 471 14.21 13.70 -12.63
N VAL A 472 15.18 14.57 -12.38
CA VAL A 472 14.97 15.99 -12.06
C VAL A 472 14.18 16.72 -13.15
N ASP A 473 14.62 16.59 -14.39
CA ASP A 473 14.06 17.26 -15.57
C ASP A 473 14.23 16.36 -16.82
N ILE A 474 13.81 16.89 -17.98
CA ILE A 474 13.86 16.19 -19.26
C ILE A 474 15.30 15.86 -19.68
N GLU A 475 16.24 16.77 -19.47
CA GLU A 475 17.64 16.55 -19.83
C GLU A 475 18.27 15.45 -18.99
N HIS A 476 18.01 15.47 -17.68
CA HIS A 476 18.45 14.43 -16.77
C HIS A 476 17.82 13.07 -17.13
N ALA A 477 16.53 13.03 -17.48
CA ALA A 477 15.86 11.81 -17.92
C ALA A 477 16.52 11.22 -19.18
N ARG A 478 16.86 12.06 -20.17
CA ARG A 478 17.58 11.65 -21.39
C ARG A 478 18.99 11.14 -21.08
N LEU A 479 19.73 11.83 -20.19
CA LEU A 479 21.07 11.41 -19.76
C LEU A 479 21.04 10.04 -19.10
N VAL A 480 20.17 9.84 -18.10
CA VAL A 480 20.03 8.57 -17.39
C VAL A 480 19.61 7.44 -18.34
N SER A 481 18.67 7.71 -19.25
CA SER A 481 18.25 6.74 -20.27
C SER A 481 19.42 6.27 -21.13
N ARG A 482 20.23 7.22 -21.62
CA ARG A 482 21.41 6.92 -22.44
C ARG A 482 22.45 6.11 -21.67
N LEU A 483 22.73 6.49 -20.42
CA LEU A 483 23.71 5.78 -19.58
C LEU A 483 23.24 4.35 -19.27
N LEU A 484 21.95 4.15 -18.97
CA LEU A 484 21.39 2.81 -18.75
C LEU A 484 21.35 1.98 -20.04
N GLN A 485 21.02 2.58 -21.18
CA GLN A 485 21.09 1.91 -22.49
C GLN A 485 22.51 1.40 -22.77
N ASN A 486 23.53 2.22 -22.47
CA ASN A 486 24.93 1.83 -22.64
C ASN A 486 25.35 0.73 -21.66
N ALA A 487 24.93 0.82 -20.40
CA ALA A 487 25.27 -0.15 -19.36
C ALA A 487 24.70 -1.56 -19.61
N PHE A 488 23.66 -1.67 -20.45
CA PHE A 488 23.00 -2.92 -20.83
C PHE A 488 23.09 -3.22 -22.33
N ALA A 489 24.03 -2.59 -23.04
CA ALA A 489 24.22 -2.81 -24.48
C ALA A 489 24.53 -4.27 -24.83
N ASP A 490 25.12 -5.02 -23.89
CA ASP A 490 25.39 -6.45 -24.00
C ASP A 490 24.14 -7.31 -24.17
N LEU A 491 22.95 -6.81 -23.79
CA LEU A 491 21.68 -7.51 -23.97
C LEU A 491 21.15 -7.46 -25.41
N GLY A 492 21.78 -6.67 -26.30
CA GLY A 492 21.39 -6.55 -27.71
C GLY A 492 20.01 -5.91 -27.94
N ASP A 493 19.49 -5.16 -26.95
CA ASP A 493 18.16 -4.54 -27.01
C ASP A 493 18.30 -3.03 -27.30
N PRO A 494 17.97 -2.56 -28.51
CA PRO A 494 18.16 -1.16 -28.89
C PRO A 494 17.19 -0.20 -28.19
N GLN A 495 16.16 -0.72 -27.53
CA GLN A 495 15.15 0.05 -26.81
C GLN A 495 15.08 -0.38 -25.35
N TYR A 496 16.21 -0.81 -24.78
CA TYR A 496 16.28 -1.24 -23.38
C TYR A 496 15.83 -0.13 -22.42
N ALA A 497 16.37 1.08 -22.59
CA ALA A 497 16.05 2.25 -21.77
C ALA A 497 15.62 3.43 -22.64
N VAL A 498 14.43 3.98 -22.37
CA VAL A 498 13.85 5.10 -23.13
C VAL A 498 13.36 6.24 -22.22
N PRO A 499 13.49 7.50 -22.65
CA PRO A 499 12.92 8.63 -21.93
C PRO A 499 11.46 8.84 -22.31
N ILE A 500 10.56 8.76 -21.33
CA ILE A 500 9.13 9.06 -21.50
C ILE A 500 8.84 10.43 -20.86
N VAL A 501 8.93 11.47 -21.68
CA VAL A 501 8.78 12.89 -21.33
C VAL A 501 7.74 13.56 -22.25
N SER A 502 7.18 14.70 -21.84
CA SER A 502 6.12 15.39 -22.59
C SER A 502 6.60 15.96 -23.92
N GLU A 503 5.83 15.70 -24.98
CA GLU A 503 5.88 16.34 -26.33
C GLU A 503 7.11 16.11 -27.23
N GLU A 504 7.59 14.87 -27.39
CA GLU A 504 8.46 14.52 -28.54
C GLU A 504 8.29 13.06 -29.01
N GLY A 505 8.33 12.86 -30.34
CA GLY A 505 8.65 11.58 -30.99
C GLY A 505 7.76 10.36 -30.62
N ASP A 506 8.41 9.21 -30.39
CA ASP A 506 7.79 7.92 -30.12
C ASP A 506 7.38 7.71 -28.64
N ALA A 507 7.41 8.75 -27.80
CA ALA A 507 7.22 8.61 -26.35
C ALA A 507 5.87 7.99 -25.95
N LEU A 508 4.79 8.27 -26.70
CA LEU A 508 3.48 7.65 -26.49
C LEU A 508 3.51 6.15 -26.84
N THR A 509 4.15 5.79 -27.95
CA THR A 509 4.34 4.39 -28.37
C THR A 509 5.16 3.61 -27.35
N TRP A 510 6.24 4.21 -26.84
CA TRP A 510 7.05 3.61 -25.78
C TRP A 510 6.28 3.45 -24.48
N LEU A 511 5.44 4.42 -24.13
CA LEU A 511 4.55 4.32 -22.97
C LEU A 511 3.59 3.14 -23.13
N GLU A 512 2.92 3.02 -24.27
CA GLU A 512 2.01 1.90 -24.56
C GLU A 512 2.74 0.55 -24.45
N HIS A 513 3.91 0.41 -25.08
CA HIS A 513 4.73 -0.79 -24.96
C HIS A 513 5.22 -1.05 -23.53
N PHE A 514 5.56 -0.01 -22.78
CA PHE A 514 6.01 -0.14 -21.40
C PHE A 514 4.88 -0.60 -20.48
N GLN A 515 3.64 -0.17 -20.72
CA GLN A 515 2.46 -0.59 -19.96
C GLN A 515 2.05 -2.05 -20.24
N ASP A 516 2.27 -2.53 -21.47
CA ASP A 516 1.93 -3.88 -21.89
C ASP A 516 2.86 -4.92 -21.22
N SER A 517 2.30 -5.81 -20.40
CA SER A 517 3.07 -6.80 -19.64
C SER A 517 3.69 -7.89 -20.54
N ASP A 518 3.19 -8.07 -21.76
CA ASP A 518 3.72 -9.04 -22.73
C ASP A 518 4.93 -8.50 -23.51
N LYS A 519 5.11 -7.18 -23.53
CA LYS A 519 6.24 -6.53 -24.21
C LYS A 519 7.50 -6.60 -23.36
N LYS A 520 8.57 -7.14 -23.97
CA LYS A 520 9.91 -7.26 -23.37
C LYS A 520 10.69 -5.95 -23.30
N SER A 521 10.30 -4.95 -24.10
CA SER A 521 10.97 -3.66 -24.22
C SER A 521 9.94 -2.55 -24.44
N PRO A 522 10.14 -1.33 -23.91
CA PRO A 522 11.28 -0.95 -23.08
C PRO A 522 11.26 -1.60 -21.69
N VAL A 523 12.46 -1.82 -21.12
CA VAL A 523 12.63 -2.34 -19.75
C VAL A 523 12.70 -1.18 -18.76
N VAL A 524 13.40 -0.10 -19.12
CA VAL A 524 13.57 1.09 -18.29
C VAL A 524 12.86 2.26 -18.94
N ALA A 525 11.97 2.91 -18.17
CA ALA A 525 11.37 4.18 -18.53
C ALA A 525 11.87 5.29 -17.60
N THR A 526 12.62 6.26 -18.13
CA THR A 526 13.03 7.45 -17.37
C THR A 526 12.01 8.57 -17.58
N THR A 527 11.73 9.36 -16.55
CA THR A 527 10.75 10.45 -16.66
C THR A 527 11.08 11.60 -15.71
N ALA A 528 10.66 12.81 -16.09
CA ALA A 528 10.57 13.93 -15.16
C ALA A 528 9.25 13.87 -14.39
N GLU A 529 8.12 13.96 -15.11
CA GLU A 529 6.78 14.03 -14.51
C GLU A 529 5.74 13.12 -15.15
N LEU A 530 5.90 12.70 -16.41
CA LEU A 530 4.82 12.07 -17.18
C LEU A 530 4.32 10.78 -16.52
N LEU A 531 5.22 9.93 -16.03
CA LEU A 531 4.85 8.68 -15.37
C LEU A 531 4.40 8.86 -13.92
N SER A 532 4.40 10.08 -13.37
CA SER A 532 3.98 10.31 -11.97
C SER A 532 2.47 10.20 -11.76
N THR A 533 1.68 10.37 -12.83
CA THR A 533 0.21 10.42 -12.79
C THR A 533 -0.41 9.62 -13.95
N GLY A 534 -1.50 8.87 -13.73
CA GLY A 534 -2.30 8.29 -14.81
C GLY A 534 -1.73 7.11 -15.62
N VAL A 535 -0.54 6.60 -15.33
CA VAL A 535 0.03 5.40 -16.00
C VAL A 535 -0.22 4.13 -15.16
N ASP A 536 -0.54 3.02 -15.81
CA ASP A 536 -0.73 1.71 -15.21
C ASP A 536 0.30 0.71 -15.77
N VAL A 537 1.26 0.26 -14.96
CA VAL A 537 2.30 -0.73 -15.33
C VAL A 537 2.34 -1.84 -14.27
N PRO A 538 1.42 -2.82 -14.31
CA PRO A 538 1.34 -3.88 -13.30
C PRO A 538 2.67 -4.63 -13.11
N ALA A 539 3.40 -4.88 -14.20
CA ALA A 539 4.67 -5.59 -14.20
C ALA A 539 5.89 -4.78 -13.67
N CYS A 540 5.72 -3.51 -13.25
CA CYS A 540 6.86 -2.68 -12.81
C CYS A 540 7.42 -3.13 -11.45
N ARG A 541 8.64 -3.67 -11.44
CA ARG A 541 9.29 -4.23 -10.25
C ARG A 541 10.23 -3.26 -9.54
N ASN A 542 10.67 -2.19 -10.21
CA ASN A 542 11.65 -1.27 -9.65
C ASN A 542 11.20 0.20 -9.82
N ILE A 543 11.10 0.94 -8.72
CA ILE A 543 10.85 2.38 -8.68
C ILE A 543 12.11 3.06 -8.17
N VAL A 544 12.69 3.95 -8.98
CA VAL A 544 13.97 4.61 -8.66
C VAL A 544 13.78 6.11 -8.51
N PHE A 545 14.22 6.66 -7.38
CA PHE A 545 14.25 8.09 -7.14
C PHE A 545 15.67 8.63 -7.35
N MET A 546 15.85 9.40 -8.42
CA MET A 546 17.05 10.23 -8.69
C MET A 546 16.73 11.73 -8.58
N LYS A 547 15.53 12.05 -8.08
CA LYS A 547 15.07 13.39 -7.77
C LYS A 547 14.36 13.40 -6.40
N THR A 548 14.60 14.45 -5.62
CA THR A 548 13.92 14.72 -4.37
C THR A 548 12.43 14.91 -4.65
N ILE A 549 11.62 14.32 -3.79
CA ILE A 549 10.19 14.56 -3.77
C ILE A 549 9.92 15.40 -2.54
N SER A 550 9.30 16.57 -2.71
CA SER A 550 8.84 17.41 -1.60
C SER A 550 7.42 17.07 -1.19
N SER A 551 6.55 16.79 -2.16
CA SER A 551 5.12 16.53 -1.94
C SER A 551 4.88 15.07 -1.49
N PRO A 552 4.36 14.84 -0.27
CA PRO A 552 3.95 13.49 0.18
C PRO A 552 2.89 12.89 -0.75
N LEU A 553 2.03 13.74 -1.32
CA LEU A 553 1.02 13.35 -2.28
C LEU A 553 1.64 12.71 -3.53
N LEU A 554 2.60 13.41 -4.16
CA LEU A 554 3.30 12.92 -5.34
C LEU A 554 4.07 11.64 -5.04
N PHE A 555 4.74 11.57 -3.88
CA PHE A 555 5.44 10.37 -3.44
C PHE A 555 4.51 9.15 -3.38
N LYS A 556 3.37 9.28 -2.71
CA LYS A 556 2.35 8.21 -2.59
C LYS A 556 1.81 7.76 -3.94
N GLN A 557 1.61 8.72 -4.87
CA GLN A 557 1.17 8.41 -6.22
C GLN A 557 2.23 7.64 -7.03
N ILE A 558 3.51 7.93 -6.82
CA ILE A 558 4.61 7.22 -7.47
C ILE A 558 4.72 5.80 -6.93
N ILE A 559 4.85 5.61 -5.61
CA ILE A 559 4.99 4.27 -5.01
C ILE A 559 3.77 3.39 -5.27
N GLY A 560 2.58 3.99 -5.31
CA GLY A 560 1.32 3.28 -5.59
C GLY A 560 1.22 2.72 -7.02
N ARG A 561 2.20 2.99 -7.89
CA ARG A 561 2.31 2.36 -9.22
C ARG A 561 2.96 0.99 -9.15
N GLY A 562 3.90 0.82 -8.22
CA GLY A 562 4.57 -0.45 -7.96
C GLY A 562 3.73 -1.39 -7.09
N SER A 563 2.71 -0.88 -6.38
CA SER A 563 1.91 -1.65 -5.42
C SER A 563 0.94 -2.66 -6.04
N ARG A 564 0.86 -2.78 -7.37
CA ARG A 564 -0.02 -3.78 -7.99
C ARG A 564 0.61 -5.16 -7.99
N VAL A 565 -0.15 -6.17 -7.56
CA VAL A 565 0.21 -7.57 -7.79
C VAL A 565 -0.13 -7.90 -9.25
N ASP A 566 0.78 -8.59 -9.93
CA ASP A 566 0.59 -9.04 -11.30
C ASP A 566 0.91 -10.54 -11.42
N PRO A 567 -0.13 -11.40 -11.38
CA PRO A 567 0.05 -12.84 -11.52
C PRO A 567 0.66 -13.25 -12.87
N SER A 568 0.46 -12.47 -13.94
CA SER A 568 0.95 -12.82 -15.28
C SER A 568 2.48 -12.82 -15.36
N THR A 569 3.12 -11.88 -14.65
CA THR A 569 4.59 -11.78 -14.55
C THR A 569 5.14 -12.34 -13.24
N GLY A 570 4.31 -13.00 -12.42
CA GLY A 570 4.70 -13.51 -11.10
C GLY A 570 5.15 -12.42 -10.13
N LYS A 571 4.68 -11.18 -10.31
CA LYS A 571 5.08 -10.04 -9.50
C LYS A 571 4.17 -9.93 -8.27
N GLU A 572 4.75 -10.23 -7.12
CA GLU A 572 4.08 -10.11 -5.81
C GLU A 572 4.61 -8.96 -4.94
N TRP A 573 5.75 -8.39 -5.33
CA TRP A 573 6.42 -7.32 -4.60
C TRP A 573 7.18 -6.40 -5.56
N PHE A 574 7.74 -5.30 -5.05
CA PHE A 574 8.57 -4.38 -5.84
C PHE A 574 9.66 -3.72 -4.99
N ARG A 575 10.68 -3.15 -5.64
CA ARG A 575 11.79 -2.44 -5.01
C ARG A 575 11.62 -0.93 -5.16
N ILE A 576 11.98 -0.21 -4.13
CA ILE A 576 12.14 1.24 -4.13
C ILE A 576 13.62 1.53 -3.93
N ILE A 577 14.28 2.07 -4.94
CA ILE A 577 15.70 2.43 -4.90
C ILE A 577 15.78 3.94 -4.75
N ASP A 578 16.29 4.40 -3.62
CA ASP A 578 16.21 5.80 -3.18
C ASP A 578 17.61 6.40 -3.02
N TYR A 579 18.02 7.21 -4.02
CA TYR A 579 19.31 7.90 -4.03
C TYR A 579 19.28 9.27 -3.34
N VAL A 580 18.08 9.77 -3.01
CA VAL A 580 17.82 11.18 -2.70
C VAL A 580 16.98 11.37 -1.44
N GLY A 581 16.76 10.27 -0.70
CA GLY A 581 16.00 10.25 0.54
C GLY A 581 14.51 10.51 0.39
N ALA A 582 13.90 10.21 -0.76
CA ALA A 582 12.45 10.38 -0.99
C ALA A 582 11.60 9.55 -0.01
N THR A 583 12.11 8.39 0.43
CA THR A 583 11.43 7.46 1.34
C THR A 583 11.22 8.00 2.77
N ARG A 584 11.78 9.17 3.10
CA ARG A 584 11.43 9.90 4.33
C ARG A 584 9.95 10.27 4.41
N LEU A 585 9.24 10.28 3.28
CA LEU A 585 7.83 10.65 3.16
C LEU A 585 6.86 9.51 3.50
N PHE A 586 7.36 8.32 3.86
CA PHE A 586 6.55 7.21 4.34
C PHE A 586 5.86 7.54 5.67
N ASP A 587 4.61 7.11 5.83
CA ASP A 587 3.81 7.27 7.06
C ASP A 587 3.00 6.00 7.39
N LYS A 588 2.06 6.10 8.34
CA LYS A 588 1.11 5.03 8.70
C LYS A 588 0.17 4.58 7.56
N TRP A 589 -0.04 5.40 6.54
CA TRP A 589 -0.89 5.05 5.40
C TRP A 589 -0.19 4.04 4.48
N ASP A 590 1.13 4.07 4.44
CA ASP A 590 1.92 3.27 3.52
C ASP A 590 2.36 1.92 4.09
N ARG A 591 2.37 1.80 5.42
CA ARG A 591 2.90 0.65 6.15
C ARG A 591 1.77 -0.26 6.66
N PRO A 592 1.95 -1.59 6.61
CA PRO A 592 1.04 -2.51 7.30
C PRO A 592 0.89 -2.13 8.78
N PRO A 593 -0.25 -2.46 9.43
CA PRO A 593 -0.44 -2.24 10.86
C PRO A 593 0.67 -2.91 11.70
N GLY A 594 1.26 -2.17 12.66
CA GLY A 594 2.37 -2.62 13.53
C GLY A 594 2.87 -1.50 14.46
N GLU A 595 3.76 -1.82 15.41
CA GLU A 595 4.37 -0.83 16.31
C GLU A 595 5.11 0.24 15.50
N GLN A 596 4.93 1.52 15.82
CA GLN A 596 5.59 2.60 15.08
C GLN A 596 7.03 2.77 15.57
N PRO A 597 7.97 3.14 14.67
CA PRO A 597 9.25 3.68 15.11
C PRO A 597 9.00 4.84 16.07
N PRO A 598 9.76 4.98 17.16
CA PRO A 598 9.66 6.15 18.01
C PRO A 598 9.84 7.40 17.15
N GLU A 599 8.95 8.38 17.34
CA GLU A 599 9.12 9.69 16.71
C GLU A 599 10.52 10.22 17.06
N VAL A 600 11.17 10.85 16.09
CA VAL A 600 12.48 11.46 16.31
C VAL A 600 12.32 12.51 17.40
N SER A 601 12.83 12.22 18.61
CA SER A 601 12.61 13.05 19.79
C SER A 601 13.42 14.34 19.73
N GLY A 602 12.74 15.47 19.90
CA GLY A 602 13.28 16.80 20.11
C GLY A 602 12.12 17.79 20.29
N ALA A 603 12.29 18.86 21.08
CA ALA A 603 11.23 19.86 21.29
C ALA A 603 10.92 20.61 19.97
N ARG A 604 9.93 20.13 19.21
CA ARG A 604 9.44 20.73 17.96
C ARG A 604 8.29 21.69 18.26
N THR A 605 8.59 22.78 18.95
CA THR A 605 7.58 23.73 19.45
C THR A 605 7.68 25.11 18.82
N ALA A 606 8.68 25.36 17.97
CA ALA A 606 8.84 26.66 17.31
C ALA A 606 7.85 26.84 16.14
N LYS A 607 7.50 28.10 15.86
CA LYS A 607 6.62 28.50 14.75
C LYS A 607 7.24 29.65 13.97
N ILE A 608 7.00 29.70 12.66
CA ILE A 608 7.34 30.86 11.83
C ILE A 608 6.09 31.32 11.08
N GLU A 609 5.79 32.61 11.12
CA GLU A 609 4.76 33.25 10.30
C GLU A 609 5.42 34.31 9.42
N GLY A 610 4.88 34.57 8.24
CA GLY A 610 5.48 35.59 7.40
C GLY A 610 4.66 35.99 6.20
N THR A 611 5.05 37.09 5.57
CA THR A 611 4.46 37.57 4.32
C THR A 611 5.48 37.55 3.21
N VAL A 612 5.02 37.34 1.98
CA VAL A 612 5.85 37.44 0.78
C VAL A 612 5.42 38.67 -0.01
N VAL A 613 6.37 39.55 -0.34
CA VAL A 613 6.11 40.79 -1.08
C VAL A 613 7.00 40.92 -2.31
N ASP A 614 6.54 41.67 -3.30
CA ASP A 614 7.34 42.10 -4.44
C ASP A 614 8.34 43.18 -3.99
N ALA A 615 9.61 42.99 -4.30
CA ALA A 615 10.69 43.85 -3.82
C ALA A 615 10.69 45.26 -4.43
N ASP A 616 10.09 45.45 -5.60
CA ASP A 616 10.10 46.72 -6.33
C ASP A 616 8.82 47.53 -6.06
N SER A 617 7.67 46.87 -5.95
CA SER A 617 6.35 47.47 -5.76
C SER A 617 5.81 47.36 -4.34
N GLY A 618 6.38 46.48 -3.49
CA GLY A 618 5.88 46.19 -2.15
C GLY A 618 4.56 45.43 -2.10
N ALA A 619 4.02 45.01 -3.26
CA ALA A 619 2.74 44.30 -3.33
C ALA A 619 2.83 42.89 -2.74
N LEU A 620 1.78 42.44 -2.03
CA LEU A 620 1.70 41.09 -1.49
C LEU A 620 1.63 40.05 -2.62
N ILE A 621 2.46 39.02 -2.54
CA ILE A 621 2.51 37.94 -3.54
C ILE A 621 1.63 36.79 -3.06
N VAL A 622 0.44 36.67 -3.65
CA VAL A 622 -0.52 35.58 -3.40
C VAL A 622 -0.12 34.33 -4.18
N GLY A 623 -0.16 33.16 -3.55
CA GLY A 623 0.14 31.87 -4.18
C GLY A 623 1.64 31.55 -4.37
N ALA A 624 2.54 32.34 -3.78
CA ALA A 624 3.99 32.05 -3.74
C ALA A 624 4.26 30.77 -2.94
N SER A 625 5.14 29.92 -3.46
CA SER A 625 5.52 28.66 -2.84
C SER A 625 6.62 28.86 -1.80
N VAL A 626 6.34 28.55 -0.53
CA VAL A 626 7.22 28.73 0.63
C VAL A 626 7.54 27.37 1.27
N SER A 627 8.81 27.02 1.44
CA SER A 627 9.26 25.76 2.06
C SER A 627 10.35 26.02 3.10
N ALA A 628 10.29 25.35 4.25
CA ALA A 628 11.29 25.45 5.31
C ALA A 628 12.15 24.17 5.35
N LEU A 629 13.48 24.31 5.24
CA LEU A 629 14.44 23.23 5.48
C LEU A 629 14.73 23.19 6.98
N ILE A 630 14.30 22.11 7.62
CA ILE A 630 14.33 21.90 9.08
C ILE A 630 15.34 20.82 9.51
N GLY A 631 16.06 20.24 8.54
CA GLY A 631 17.16 19.31 8.76
C GLY A 631 17.87 18.94 7.45
N PRO A 632 18.97 18.16 7.50
CA PRO A 632 19.80 17.83 6.32
C PRO A 632 19.05 17.20 5.14
N ASN A 633 17.84 16.67 5.38
CA ASN A 633 16.94 16.13 4.37
C ASN A 633 15.46 16.32 4.74
N GLU A 634 15.15 17.20 5.69
CA GLU A 634 13.80 17.37 6.22
C GLU A 634 13.28 18.75 5.82
N GLN A 635 12.21 18.77 5.03
CA GLN A 635 11.61 19.99 4.50
C GLN A 635 10.12 20.00 4.83
N GLN A 636 9.63 21.13 5.35
CA GLN A 636 8.22 21.42 5.51
C GLN A 636 7.75 22.32 4.36
N GLY A 637 6.59 22.02 3.75
CA GLY A 637 6.12 22.69 2.53
C GLY A 637 6.52 21.97 1.23
N PRO A 638 6.15 22.51 0.05
CA PRO A 638 5.77 23.90 -0.17
C PRO A 638 4.34 24.23 0.28
N PHE A 639 4.22 25.31 1.05
CA PHE A 639 2.95 25.99 1.29
C PHE A 639 2.78 27.10 0.26
N ARG A 640 1.53 27.41 -0.10
CA ARG A 640 1.25 28.61 -0.90
C ARG A 640 0.86 29.74 0.03
N THR A 641 1.33 30.94 -0.26
CA THR A 641 0.84 32.12 0.44
C THR A 641 -0.65 32.31 0.17
N ASP A 642 -1.38 32.70 1.21
CA ASP A 642 -2.83 32.88 1.17
C ASP A 642 -3.24 34.19 0.46
N GLY A 643 -4.53 34.55 0.53
CA GLY A 643 -5.08 35.76 -0.08
C GLY A 643 -4.52 37.08 0.49
N GLU A 644 -3.81 37.03 1.61
CA GLU A 644 -3.10 38.16 2.22
C GLU A 644 -1.57 38.02 2.05
N GLY A 645 -1.09 37.09 1.22
CA GLY A 645 0.33 36.86 0.99
C GLY A 645 1.06 36.21 2.18
N CYS A 646 0.33 35.66 3.15
CA CYS A 646 0.86 35.10 4.39
C CYS A 646 1.20 33.61 4.27
N PHE A 647 2.19 33.14 5.03
CA PHE A 647 2.54 31.73 5.22
C PHE A 647 2.80 31.42 6.69
N HIS A 648 2.64 30.15 7.07
CA HIS A 648 2.81 29.68 8.45
C HIS A 648 3.46 28.29 8.52
N PHE A 649 4.45 28.14 9.40
CA PHE A 649 5.11 26.89 9.74
C PHE A 649 4.92 26.59 11.23
N THR A 650 4.52 25.36 11.55
CA THR A 650 4.41 24.86 12.93
C THR A 650 5.33 23.66 13.17
N GLN A 651 5.59 23.35 14.43
CA GLN A 651 6.37 22.19 14.86
C GLN A 651 7.81 22.19 14.36
N LEU A 652 8.44 23.37 14.35
CA LEU A 652 9.82 23.53 13.94
C LEU A 652 10.77 23.21 15.11
N PRO A 653 11.97 22.64 14.82
CA PRO A 653 13.03 22.52 15.82
C PRO A 653 13.62 23.89 16.14
N ALA A 654 14.11 24.09 17.37
CA ALA A 654 14.87 25.29 17.71
C ALA A 654 16.22 25.30 16.95
N GLY A 655 16.62 26.49 16.47
CA GLY A 655 17.83 26.73 15.69
C GLY A 655 17.55 27.44 14.36
N THR A 656 18.57 27.51 13.50
CA THR A 656 18.50 28.18 12.21
C THR A 656 17.67 27.38 11.20
N ILE A 657 16.53 27.92 10.79
CA ILE A 657 15.65 27.34 9.76
C ILE A 657 15.82 28.10 8.45
N ARG A 658 16.08 27.39 7.34
CA ARG A 658 16.19 28.01 6.01
C ARG A 658 14.85 27.98 5.29
N ILE A 659 14.26 29.13 5.06
CA ILE A 659 13.02 29.29 4.29
C ILE A 659 13.36 29.59 2.83
N SER A 660 12.79 28.84 1.91
CA SER A 660 12.87 29.03 0.46
C SER A 660 11.53 29.50 -0.06
N VAL A 661 11.51 30.62 -0.77
CA VAL A 661 10.31 31.21 -1.38
C VAL A 661 10.49 31.29 -2.89
N SER A 662 9.47 30.92 -3.66
CA SER A 662 9.44 31.02 -5.12
C SER A 662 8.06 31.47 -5.64
N GLY A 663 8.02 32.41 -6.59
CA GLY A 663 6.80 32.85 -7.28
C GLY A 663 6.91 32.64 -8.80
N ALA A 664 5.78 32.60 -9.51
CA ALA A 664 5.73 32.26 -10.95
C ALA A 664 6.56 33.20 -11.83
N ASP A 665 6.66 34.48 -11.45
CA ASP A 665 7.38 35.53 -12.20
C ASP A 665 8.58 36.10 -11.41
N TYR A 666 9.02 35.38 -10.37
CA TYR A 666 9.93 35.90 -9.35
C TYR A 666 11.16 35.02 -9.15
N ARG A 667 12.33 35.66 -9.00
CA ARG A 667 13.57 34.99 -8.61
C ARG A 667 13.37 34.34 -7.23
N PRO A 668 13.62 33.03 -7.09
CA PRO A 668 13.54 32.37 -5.80
C PRO A 668 14.49 33.01 -4.79
N ARG A 669 14.05 33.15 -3.54
CA ARG A 669 14.87 33.70 -2.45
C ARG A 669 14.92 32.71 -1.30
N GLN A 670 16.10 32.60 -0.68
CA GLN A 670 16.27 31.88 0.58
C GLN A 670 16.58 32.87 1.71
N VAL A 671 15.93 32.67 2.85
CA VAL A 671 16.13 33.46 4.08
C VAL A 671 16.35 32.49 5.23
N SER A 672 17.35 32.75 6.07
CA SER A 672 17.54 31.99 7.30
C SER A 672 16.83 32.72 8.44
N VAL A 673 16.05 31.98 9.24
CA VAL A 673 15.30 32.49 10.39
C VAL A 673 15.74 31.68 11.60
N GLU A 674 16.25 32.37 12.63
CA GLU A 674 16.54 31.75 13.91
C GLU A 674 15.24 31.49 14.66
N THR A 675 15.08 30.27 15.18
CA THR A 675 13.88 29.86 15.92
C THR A 675 14.23 29.36 17.31
N GLU A 676 13.35 29.64 18.28
CA GLU A 676 13.51 29.18 19.66
C GLU A 676 12.30 28.33 20.06
N ALA A 677 12.51 27.36 20.95
CA ALA A 677 11.45 26.48 21.41
C ALA A 677 10.27 27.27 22.03
N GLY A 678 9.07 27.06 21.51
CA GLY A 678 7.83 27.67 22.01
C GLY A 678 7.60 29.12 21.58
N SER A 679 8.46 29.69 20.73
CA SER A 679 8.27 31.05 20.20
C SER A 679 7.70 31.07 18.78
N VAL A 680 7.07 32.19 18.43
CA VAL A 680 6.58 32.51 17.09
C VAL A 680 7.51 33.57 16.51
N GLN A 681 8.10 33.29 15.35
CA GLN A 681 8.97 34.23 14.64
C GLN A 681 8.24 34.78 13.42
N THR A 682 8.26 36.10 13.24
CA THR A 682 7.62 36.75 12.09
C THR A 682 8.67 37.24 11.09
N VAL A 683 8.50 36.93 9.80
CA VAL A 683 9.45 37.33 8.74
C VAL A 683 8.73 37.85 7.49
N THR A 684 9.25 38.93 6.90
CA THR A 684 8.82 39.40 5.58
C THR A 684 9.88 39.04 4.54
N ILE A 685 9.48 38.37 3.46
CA ILE A 685 10.39 37.90 2.41
C ILE A 685 10.06 38.60 1.10
N GLU A 686 10.99 39.41 0.61
CA GLU A 686 10.80 40.17 -0.63
C GLU A 686 11.38 39.39 -1.83
N LEU A 687 10.62 39.26 -2.91
CA LEU A 687 11.07 38.63 -4.16
C LEU A 687 11.27 39.66 -5.27
N LYS A 688 12.33 39.48 -6.07
CA LYS A 688 12.58 40.29 -7.27
C LYS A 688 12.04 39.59 -8.51
N THR A 689 11.60 40.35 -9.51
CA THR A 689 11.11 39.79 -10.78
C THR A 689 12.23 39.04 -11.54
N GLN A 690 11.87 37.91 -12.17
CA GLN A 690 12.82 37.07 -12.90
C GLN A 690 12.97 37.51 -14.35
N THR A 691 14.22 37.64 -14.82
CA THR A 691 14.56 37.84 -16.23
C THR A 691 15.08 36.51 -16.81
N GLY A 692 14.26 35.84 -17.62
CA GLY A 692 14.62 34.62 -18.38
C GLY A 692 14.99 33.37 -17.55
N PRO A 693 15.00 32.16 -18.15
CA PRO A 693 15.55 30.98 -17.49
C PRO A 693 17.08 31.12 -17.40
N VAL A 694 17.61 31.14 -16.18
CA VAL A 694 19.06 31.08 -15.92
C VAL A 694 19.51 29.63 -16.08
N GLU A 695 20.52 29.38 -16.91
CA GLU A 695 21.10 28.05 -17.07
C GLU A 695 21.73 27.55 -15.74
N LYS A 696 21.76 26.22 -15.54
CA LYS A 696 22.32 25.62 -14.31
C LYS A 696 23.84 25.67 -14.32
N ILE A 697 24.44 25.86 -13.14
CA ILE A 697 25.89 25.67 -12.93
C ILE A 697 26.21 24.22 -13.24
N ARG A 698 27.30 23.94 -13.95
CA ARG A 698 27.71 22.57 -14.27
C ARG A 698 29.06 22.28 -13.65
N VAL A 699 29.18 21.18 -12.93
CA VAL A 699 30.45 20.71 -12.36
C VAL A 699 30.80 19.37 -12.97
N GLN A 700 32.00 19.26 -13.53
CA GLN A 700 32.52 18.06 -14.17
C GLN A 700 33.85 17.64 -13.54
N ASN A 701 34.27 16.39 -13.78
CA ASN A 701 35.50 15.80 -13.23
C ASN A 701 35.48 15.73 -11.68
N LEU A 702 34.29 15.55 -11.10
CA LEU A 702 34.13 15.41 -9.66
C LEU A 702 34.32 13.95 -9.23
N THR A 703 35.11 13.71 -8.18
CA THR A 703 35.23 12.36 -7.61
C THR A 703 34.03 12.04 -6.73
N VAL A 704 33.15 11.15 -7.20
CA VAL A 704 31.95 10.71 -6.48
C VAL A 704 31.98 9.19 -6.26
N THR A 705 31.60 8.73 -5.07
CA THR A 705 31.44 7.28 -4.77
C THR A 705 30.16 7.02 -3.97
N ILE A 706 29.80 5.75 -3.77
CA ILE A 706 28.70 5.36 -2.87
C ILE A 706 29.23 5.41 -1.43
N ALA A 707 28.63 6.24 -0.59
CA ALA A 707 29.07 6.47 0.78
C ALA A 707 28.35 5.58 1.80
N ASP A 708 27.03 5.40 1.64
CA ASP A 708 26.21 4.54 2.49
C ASP A 708 25.27 3.69 1.62
N GLU A 709 25.21 2.39 1.90
CA GLU A 709 24.21 1.45 1.37
C GLU A 709 23.63 0.68 2.57
N ALA A 710 22.40 0.98 3.00
CA ALA A 710 21.73 0.17 4.04
C ALA A 710 20.22 0.41 4.12
N THR A 711 19.42 -0.67 4.20
CA THR A 711 18.52 -0.94 5.36
C THR A 711 17.74 -2.26 5.25
N PHE A 712 17.62 -2.99 6.37
CA PHE A 712 16.71 -4.13 6.58
C PHE A 712 15.41 -3.62 7.22
N MET A 713 14.25 -4.09 6.78
CA MET A 713 12.97 -3.79 7.45
C MET A 713 12.69 -4.84 8.51
N ILE A 714 12.47 -4.40 9.75
CA ILE A 714 11.89 -5.24 10.80
C ILE A 714 10.37 -5.30 10.57
N GLU A 715 9.84 -6.48 10.28
CA GLU A 715 8.45 -6.65 9.84
C GLU A 715 7.39 -6.35 10.93
N SER A 716 7.76 -6.43 12.21
CA SER A 716 6.90 -6.20 13.39
C SER A 716 6.78 -4.72 13.76
N THR A 717 7.81 -3.93 13.49
CA THR A 717 7.91 -2.51 13.91
C THR A 717 7.99 -1.53 12.73
N GLY A 718 8.15 -2.02 11.50
CA GLY A 718 8.40 -1.19 10.33
C GLY A 718 9.67 -0.33 10.44
N GLN A 719 10.54 -0.62 11.41
CA GLN A 719 11.79 0.10 11.63
C GLN A 719 12.81 -0.30 10.56
N GLN A 720 13.49 0.70 10.04
CA GLN A 720 14.58 0.53 9.08
C GLN A 720 15.89 0.56 9.83
N LEU A 721 16.52 -0.60 9.98
CA LEU A 721 17.80 -0.73 10.66
C LEU A 721 18.93 -0.85 9.64
N THR A 722 20.05 -0.18 9.91
CA THR A 722 21.30 -0.51 9.22
C THR A 722 21.67 -1.96 9.49
N LEU A 723 22.52 -2.55 8.65
CA LEU A 723 23.07 -3.90 8.86
C LEU A 723 23.54 -4.08 10.31
N TRP A 724 24.33 -3.14 10.81
CA TRP A 724 24.87 -3.18 12.17
C TRP A 724 23.77 -3.08 13.24
N GLN A 725 22.78 -2.19 13.06
CA GLN A 725 21.65 -2.08 13.97
C GLN A 725 20.76 -3.33 13.97
N TYR A 726 20.59 -4.00 12.83
CA TYR A 726 19.81 -5.23 12.73
C TYR A 726 20.50 -6.39 13.45
N LEU A 727 21.82 -6.51 13.31
CA LEU A 727 22.60 -7.50 14.03
C LEU A 727 22.57 -7.25 15.55
N ASP A 728 22.65 -5.99 15.98
CA ASP A 728 22.55 -5.65 17.40
C ASP A 728 21.15 -5.88 17.97
N TYR A 729 20.10 -5.51 17.24
CA TYR A 729 18.70 -5.83 17.59
C TYR A 729 18.51 -7.34 17.75
N THR A 730 18.97 -8.10 16.76
CA THR A 730 18.90 -9.57 16.77
C THR A 730 19.61 -10.12 18.01
N ARG A 731 20.82 -9.64 18.31
CA ARG A 731 21.56 -10.03 19.52
C ARG A 731 20.73 -9.78 20.78
N GLN A 732 20.16 -8.60 20.95
CA GLN A 732 19.37 -8.24 22.13
C GLN A 732 18.15 -9.16 22.30
N LYS A 733 17.43 -9.47 21.20
CA LYS A 733 16.26 -10.37 21.23
C LYS A 733 16.66 -11.80 21.56
N VAL A 734 17.67 -12.34 20.90
CA VAL A 734 18.17 -13.69 21.18
C VAL A 734 18.63 -13.80 22.64
N VAL A 735 19.41 -12.85 23.15
CA VAL A 735 19.87 -12.84 24.55
C VAL A 735 18.70 -12.70 25.53
N GLY A 736 17.63 -11.97 25.17
CA GLY A 736 16.43 -11.82 25.99
C GLY A 736 15.68 -13.14 26.23
N HIS A 737 15.62 -14.01 25.22
CA HIS A 737 14.99 -15.33 25.31
C HIS A 737 15.93 -16.40 25.86
N VAL A 738 17.21 -16.35 25.46
CA VAL A 738 18.25 -17.29 25.85
C VAL A 738 19.46 -16.50 26.38
N PRO A 739 19.62 -16.34 27.71
CA PRO A 739 20.62 -15.42 28.29
C PRO A 739 22.07 -15.89 28.12
N ASP A 740 22.27 -17.18 27.87
CA ASP A 740 23.59 -17.77 27.69
C ASP A 740 23.59 -18.91 26.66
N TRP A 741 24.80 -19.30 26.24
CA TRP A 741 25.02 -20.39 25.29
C TRP A 741 24.43 -21.73 25.77
N ALA A 742 24.48 -22.02 27.07
CA ALA A 742 24.01 -23.30 27.60
C ALA A 742 22.49 -23.42 27.44
N ARG A 743 21.78 -22.30 27.63
CA ARG A 743 20.34 -22.21 27.42
C ARG A 743 19.97 -22.28 25.95
N LEU A 744 20.68 -21.57 25.07
CA LEU A 744 20.46 -21.69 23.61
C LEU A 744 20.62 -23.13 23.15
N HIS A 745 21.67 -23.81 23.62
CA HIS A 745 21.91 -25.22 23.32
C HIS A 745 20.77 -26.12 23.80
N GLU A 746 20.30 -25.95 25.04
CA GLU A 746 19.19 -26.73 25.59
C GLU A 746 17.89 -26.53 24.80
N VAL A 747 17.55 -25.27 24.49
CA VAL A 747 16.34 -24.92 23.73
C VAL A 747 16.40 -25.46 22.30
N TRP A 748 17.55 -25.37 21.64
CA TRP A 748 17.71 -25.80 20.25
C TRP A 748 17.66 -27.31 20.06
N THR A 749 18.15 -28.05 21.07
CA THR A 749 18.28 -29.51 21.04
C THR A 749 16.93 -30.23 21.21
N ASP A 750 15.94 -29.54 21.78
CA ASP A 750 14.55 -30.03 21.91
C ASP A 750 13.70 -29.46 20.76
N PRO A 751 13.10 -30.31 19.88
CA PRO A 751 12.35 -29.83 18.73
C PRO A 751 11.17 -28.89 19.08
N ALA A 752 10.44 -29.18 20.15
CA ALA A 752 9.26 -28.39 20.52
C ALA A 752 9.69 -27.03 21.10
N LYS A 753 10.74 -27.00 21.91
CA LYS A 753 11.31 -25.74 22.42
C LYS A 753 11.95 -24.91 21.32
N ARG A 754 12.63 -25.54 20.35
CA ARG A 754 13.20 -24.86 19.19
C ARG A 754 12.13 -24.21 18.33
N GLU A 755 11.05 -24.92 18.05
CA GLU A 755 9.93 -24.39 17.27
C GLU A 755 9.28 -23.18 17.96
N ALA A 756 9.00 -23.28 19.27
CA ALA A 756 8.50 -22.17 20.06
C ALA A 756 9.47 -20.97 20.07
N PHE A 757 10.76 -21.23 20.25
CA PHE A 757 11.79 -20.18 20.25
C PHE A 757 11.92 -19.47 18.90
N LEU A 758 11.90 -20.22 17.79
CA LEU A 758 11.91 -19.64 16.45
C LEU A 758 10.62 -18.83 16.19
N PHE A 759 9.46 -19.33 16.63
CA PHE A 759 8.19 -18.60 16.53
C PHE A 759 8.22 -17.27 17.30
N ASP A 760 8.76 -17.27 18.52
CA ASP A 760 8.88 -16.06 19.34
C ASP A 760 9.83 -15.04 18.69
N LEU A 761 10.97 -15.51 18.15
CA LEU A 761 11.89 -14.66 17.39
C LEU A 761 11.25 -14.11 16.11
N GLU A 762 10.50 -14.92 15.36
CA GLU A 762 9.78 -14.48 14.17
C GLU A 762 8.71 -13.43 14.48
N ALA A 763 7.98 -13.59 15.60
CA ALA A 763 7.04 -12.59 16.09
C ALA A 763 7.73 -11.25 16.40
N GLU A 764 8.98 -11.31 16.84
CA GLU A 764 9.87 -10.15 17.03
C GLU A 764 10.66 -9.78 15.77
N SER A 765 10.37 -10.38 14.61
CA SER A 765 11.01 -10.10 13.31
C SER A 765 12.52 -10.39 13.25
N VAL A 766 12.97 -11.33 14.06
CA VAL A 766 14.27 -11.98 13.95
C VAL A 766 14.09 -13.27 13.16
N HIS A 767 14.51 -13.26 11.90
CA HIS A 767 14.42 -14.41 11.00
C HIS A 767 15.80 -15.03 10.84
N ALA A 768 16.00 -16.23 11.40
CA ALA A 768 17.32 -16.88 11.38
C ALA A 768 17.87 -17.11 9.95
N GLU A 769 16.98 -17.33 8.98
CA GLU A 769 17.32 -17.47 7.55
C GLU A 769 17.89 -16.17 6.95
N VAL A 770 17.39 -15.02 7.40
CA VAL A 770 17.85 -13.70 6.93
C VAL A 770 19.27 -13.43 7.43
N LEU A 771 19.62 -13.91 8.63
CA LEU A 771 20.96 -13.74 9.21
C LEU A 771 22.06 -14.37 8.36
N ALA A 772 21.76 -15.49 7.69
CA ALA A 772 22.69 -16.16 6.78
C ALA A 772 23.06 -15.25 5.59
N GLU A 773 22.09 -14.53 5.04
CA GLU A 773 22.28 -13.59 3.92
C GLU A 773 22.99 -12.31 4.38
N VAL A 774 22.55 -11.77 5.52
CA VAL A 774 23.08 -10.56 6.18
C VAL A 774 24.58 -10.71 6.48
N LEU A 775 25.00 -11.88 6.95
CA LEU A 775 26.40 -12.19 7.28
C LEU A 775 27.19 -12.74 6.09
N ASN A 776 26.57 -12.85 4.91
CA ASN A 776 27.15 -13.44 3.70
C ASN A 776 27.65 -14.89 3.92
N GLN A 777 26.87 -15.68 4.63
CA GLN A 777 27.12 -17.08 5.01
C GLN A 777 25.90 -17.98 4.68
N PRO A 778 25.49 -18.13 3.41
CA PRO A 778 24.25 -18.83 3.01
C PRO A 778 24.24 -20.35 3.32
N ARG A 779 25.42 -20.92 3.59
CA ARG A 779 25.57 -22.33 3.98
C ARG A 779 25.63 -22.55 5.49
N ALA A 780 25.65 -21.47 6.28
CA ALA A 780 25.68 -21.55 7.74
C ALA A 780 24.43 -22.25 8.29
N ASP A 781 24.59 -22.97 9.39
CA ASP A 781 23.46 -23.49 10.16
C ASP A 781 22.83 -22.38 11.01
N GLN A 782 21.51 -22.40 11.14
CA GLN A 782 20.74 -21.41 11.89
C GLN A 782 21.16 -21.34 13.37
N PHE A 783 21.50 -22.48 13.98
CA PHE A 783 21.99 -22.51 15.36
C PHE A 783 23.29 -21.71 15.51
N ASP A 784 24.23 -21.92 14.59
CA ASP A 784 25.53 -21.27 14.65
C ASP A 784 25.46 -19.78 14.33
N LEU A 785 24.54 -19.37 13.45
CA LEU A 785 24.25 -17.96 13.19
C LEU A 785 23.74 -17.25 14.45
N LEU A 786 22.77 -17.85 15.14
CA LEU A 786 22.24 -17.29 16.39
C LEU A 786 23.30 -17.30 17.51
N ALA A 787 24.06 -18.39 17.63
CA ALA A 787 25.13 -18.50 18.61
C ALA A 787 26.28 -17.52 18.35
N HIS A 788 26.59 -17.23 17.08
CA HIS A 788 27.57 -16.24 16.69
C HIS A 788 27.13 -14.84 17.07
N ILE A 789 25.89 -14.46 16.72
CA ILE A 789 25.40 -13.11 16.99
C ILE A 789 25.23 -12.84 18.48
N ALA A 790 24.70 -13.82 19.22
CA ALA A 790 24.40 -13.66 20.64
C ALA A 790 25.62 -13.85 21.55
N PHE A 791 26.55 -14.74 21.20
CA PHE A 791 27.61 -15.21 22.11
C PHE A 791 29.00 -15.32 21.46
N ASP A 792 29.20 -14.68 20.30
CA ASP A 792 30.48 -14.66 19.57
C ASP A 792 31.08 -16.06 19.31
N ARG A 793 30.22 -17.08 19.12
CA ARG A 793 30.66 -18.43 18.76
C ARG A 793 31.08 -18.53 17.28
N PRO A 794 31.95 -19.49 16.91
CA PRO A 794 32.29 -19.73 15.51
C PRO A 794 31.08 -20.15 14.68
N ILE A 795 30.93 -19.58 13.48
CA ILE A 795 29.90 -19.99 12.52
C ILE A 795 30.34 -21.30 11.86
N ARG A 796 29.44 -22.28 11.80
CA ARG A 796 29.64 -23.52 11.04
C ARG A 796 28.57 -23.67 9.98
N THR A 797 28.96 -24.31 8.89
CA THR A 797 28.06 -24.68 7.82
C THR A 797 27.30 -25.97 8.14
N ARG A 798 26.16 -26.14 7.48
CA ARG A 798 25.38 -27.38 7.54
C ARG A 798 26.19 -28.57 7.01
N ASP A 799 27.05 -28.34 6.03
CA ASP A 799 28.01 -29.33 5.52
C ASP A 799 28.98 -29.78 6.60
N GLU A 800 29.63 -28.84 7.30
CA GLU A 800 30.57 -29.14 8.40
C GLU A 800 29.88 -29.89 9.55
N ARG A 801 28.63 -29.54 9.87
CA ARG A 801 27.84 -30.27 10.88
C ARG A 801 27.49 -31.68 10.45
N ALA A 802 27.05 -31.86 9.21
CA ALA A 802 26.73 -33.18 8.68
C ALA A 802 27.97 -34.08 8.62
N GLU A 803 29.11 -33.54 8.18
CA GLU A 803 30.40 -34.25 8.16
C GLU A 803 30.88 -34.57 9.57
N GLY A 804 30.77 -33.61 10.50
CA GLY A 804 31.05 -33.84 11.92
C GLY A 804 30.20 -34.98 12.49
N PHE A 805 28.90 -34.99 12.22
CA PHE A 805 28.00 -36.07 12.63
C PHE A 805 28.48 -37.43 12.10
N VAL A 806 28.75 -37.53 10.80
CA VAL A 806 29.21 -38.79 10.19
C VAL A 806 30.54 -39.24 10.82
N ASN A 807 31.46 -38.32 11.08
CA ASN A 807 32.77 -38.67 11.61
C ASN A 807 32.73 -39.09 13.10
N TYR A 808 31.99 -38.37 13.93
CA TYR A 808 31.98 -38.57 15.38
C TYR A 808 30.96 -39.61 15.86
N GLU A 809 29.87 -39.81 15.11
CA GLU A 809 28.74 -40.65 15.53
C GLU A 809 28.70 -41.99 14.78
N GLN A 810 29.87 -42.51 14.37
CA GLN A 810 30.01 -43.82 13.72
C GLN A 810 29.41 -44.96 14.55
N HIS A 811 29.51 -44.90 15.87
CA HIS A 811 28.90 -45.92 16.73
C HIS A 811 27.36 -45.91 16.63
N PHE A 812 26.74 -44.72 16.62
CA PHE A 812 25.30 -44.55 16.40
C PHE A 812 24.88 -44.99 15.00
N LEU A 813 25.64 -44.66 13.95
CA LEU A 813 25.33 -45.15 12.59
C LEU A 813 25.43 -46.68 12.49
N ASN A 814 26.32 -47.29 13.28
CA ASN A 814 26.54 -48.73 13.30
C ASN A 814 25.50 -49.53 14.11
N THR A 815 24.64 -48.89 14.92
CA THR A 815 23.52 -49.59 15.59
C THR A 815 22.39 -49.93 14.62
N TYR A 816 22.30 -49.22 13.49
CA TYR A 816 21.31 -49.46 12.45
C TYR A 816 21.81 -50.41 11.37
N ASP A 817 20.90 -51.23 10.84
CA ASP A 817 21.15 -52.04 9.66
C ASP A 817 21.36 -51.18 8.41
N ALA A 818 21.76 -51.81 7.30
CA ALA A 818 22.09 -51.08 6.07
C ALA A 818 20.91 -50.26 5.52
N LYS A 819 19.67 -50.73 5.67
CA LYS A 819 18.47 -50.07 5.13
C LYS A 819 18.02 -48.89 5.98
N ALA A 820 18.10 -49.00 7.30
CA ALA A 820 17.81 -47.91 8.23
C ALA A 820 18.90 -46.84 8.19
N ARG A 821 20.17 -47.25 8.10
CA ARG A 821 21.32 -46.33 7.96
C ARG A 821 21.24 -45.50 6.69
N GLU A 822 20.80 -46.09 5.57
CA GLU A 822 20.55 -45.38 4.31
C GLU A 822 19.57 -44.22 4.51
N VAL A 823 18.51 -44.40 5.31
CA VAL A 823 17.55 -43.33 5.62
C VAL A 823 18.21 -42.22 6.46
N VAL A 824 19.00 -42.58 7.48
CA VAL A 824 19.69 -41.59 8.33
C VAL A 824 20.65 -40.72 7.51
N LEU A 825 21.41 -41.33 6.60
CA LEU A 825 22.31 -40.61 5.70
C LEU A 825 21.54 -39.72 4.71
N ALA A 826 20.45 -40.22 4.12
CA ALA A 826 19.61 -39.42 3.24
C ALA A 826 18.96 -38.23 3.97
N LEU A 827 18.62 -38.36 5.27
CA LEU A 827 18.10 -37.26 6.08
C LEU A 827 19.20 -36.22 6.38
N LEU A 828 20.45 -36.65 6.59
CA LEU A 828 21.59 -35.72 6.68
C LEU A 828 21.78 -34.94 5.37
N ASP A 829 21.61 -35.58 4.21
CA ASP A 829 21.69 -34.88 2.93
C ASP A 829 20.57 -33.84 2.78
N LYS A 830 19.37 -34.12 3.28
CA LYS A 830 18.28 -33.11 3.34
C LYS A 830 18.61 -31.97 4.28
N TYR A 831 19.21 -32.27 5.42
CA TYR A 831 19.72 -31.26 6.35
C TYR A 831 20.76 -30.34 5.70
N ARG A 832 21.71 -30.87 4.93
CA ARG A 832 22.72 -30.06 4.21
C ARG A 832 22.08 -29.02 3.30
N LEU A 833 20.94 -29.35 2.69
CA LEU A 833 20.22 -28.50 1.74
C LEU A 833 19.32 -27.45 2.41
N SER A 834 18.56 -27.84 3.43
CA SER A 834 17.46 -27.01 3.97
C SER A 834 17.52 -26.78 5.49
N GLY A 835 18.52 -27.32 6.18
CA GLY A 835 18.67 -27.16 7.63
C GLY A 835 17.77 -28.12 8.43
N VAL A 836 17.68 -27.89 9.73
CA VAL A 836 17.07 -28.84 10.68
C VAL A 836 15.55 -28.97 10.56
N THR A 837 14.88 -27.94 10.04
CA THR A 837 13.43 -27.90 9.80
C THR A 837 12.96 -28.98 8.82
N GLU A 838 13.80 -29.32 7.84
CA GLU A 838 13.53 -30.36 6.84
C GLU A 838 13.51 -31.76 7.47
N ILE A 839 14.37 -32.03 8.46
CA ILE A 839 14.41 -33.33 9.15
C ILE A 839 13.19 -33.53 10.05
N THR A 840 12.60 -32.44 10.54
CA THR A 840 11.42 -32.46 11.40
C THR A 840 10.08 -32.53 10.65
N SER A 841 10.08 -32.21 9.35
CA SER A 841 8.87 -32.20 8.54
C SER A 841 8.46 -33.61 8.09
N PRO A 842 7.20 -34.06 8.35
CA PRO A 842 6.70 -35.32 7.81
C PRO A 842 6.72 -35.38 6.27
N ASP A 843 6.71 -34.22 5.60
CA ASP A 843 6.72 -34.12 4.14
C ASP A 843 8.07 -34.50 3.53
N VAL A 844 9.16 -34.51 4.32
CA VAL A 844 10.49 -34.89 3.82
C VAL A 844 10.48 -36.29 3.19
N PHE A 845 9.66 -37.20 3.71
CA PHE A 845 9.53 -38.56 3.20
C PHE A 845 8.81 -38.67 1.85
N ARG A 846 8.23 -37.57 1.34
CA ARG A 846 7.66 -37.51 -0.02
C ARG A 846 8.72 -37.17 -1.07
N LEU A 847 9.91 -36.75 -0.66
CA LEU A 847 11.02 -36.36 -1.52
C LEU A 847 11.94 -37.54 -1.83
N SER A 848 12.69 -37.47 -2.93
CA SER A 848 13.73 -38.45 -3.25
C SER A 848 14.91 -38.34 -2.27
N PRO A 849 15.50 -39.44 -1.75
CA PRO A 849 15.27 -40.83 -2.16
C PRO A 849 14.15 -41.56 -1.38
N PHE A 850 13.49 -40.91 -0.41
CA PHE A 850 12.48 -41.55 0.43
C PHE A 850 11.22 -41.97 -0.34
N ARG A 851 10.89 -41.25 -1.41
CA ARG A 851 9.81 -41.62 -2.33
C ARG A 851 10.03 -43.01 -2.91
N GLU A 852 11.25 -43.30 -3.35
CA GLU A 852 11.68 -44.59 -3.88
C GLU A 852 11.79 -45.65 -2.79
N MET A 853 11.95 -45.24 -1.52
CA MET A 853 11.93 -46.11 -0.34
C MET A 853 10.51 -46.45 0.14
N GLY A 854 9.45 -46.02 -0.54
CA GLY A 854 8.05 -46.27 -0.16
C GLY A 854 7.42 -45.18 0.70
N GLN A 855 7.97 -43.96 0.65
CA GLN A 855 7.54 -42.78 1.42
C GLN A 855 7.53 -43.07 2.94
N ALA A 856 6.71 -42.34 3.70
CA ALA A 856 6.62 -42.52 5.15
C ALA A 856 6.34 -43.99 5.57
N PRO A 857 5.42 -44.75 4.93
CA PRO A 857 5.20 -46.15 5.31
C PRO A 857 6.43 -47.04 5.12
N GLY A 858 7.11 -46.92 3.98
CA GLY A 858 8.31 -47.72 3.68
C GLY A 858 9.52 -47.31 4.53
N VAL A 859 9.63 -46.04 4.92
CA VAL A 859 10.64 -45.59 5.89
C VAL A 859 10.33 -46.14 7.29
N ILE A 860 9.08 -46.09 7.75
CA ILE A 860 8.67 -46.63 9.06
C ILE A 860 9.00 -48.13 9.17
N GLU A 861 8.76 -48.89 8.10
CA GLU A 861 9.08 -50.32 8.05
C GLU A 861 10.58 -50.59 8.22
N ARG A 862 11.43 -49.76 7.61
CA ARG A 862 12.90 -49.87 7.73
C ARG A 862 13.41 -49.63 9.16
N PHE A 863 12.66 -48.93 10.01
CA PHE A 863 13.00 -48.72 11.42
C PHE A 863 12.29 -49.70 12.38
N GLY A 864 11.50 -50.64 11.85
CA GLY A 864 10.74 -51.60 12.66
C GLY A 864 9.53 -51.00 13.38
N GLY A 865 9.12 -49.78 13.03
CA GLY A 865 7.95 -49.12 13.63
C GLY A 865 8.09 -47.60 13.76
N ALA A 866 6.95 -46.91 13.88
CA ALA A 866 6.90 -45.45 13.91
C ALA A 866 7.54 -44.85 15.17
N GLU A 867 7.49 -45.57 16.29
CA GLU A 867 8.10 -45.14 17.55
C GLU A 867 9.64 -45.16 17.48
N SER A 868 10.21 -46.22 16.89
CA SER A 868 11.65 -46.36 16.64
C SER A 868 12.18 -45.28 15.70
N LEU A 869 11.44 -44.97 14.63
CA LEU A 869 11.76 -43.84 13.74
C LEU A 869 11.75 -42.50 14.50
N ARG A 870 10.70 -42.24 15.30
CA ARG A 870 10.60 -40.99 16.08
C ARG A 870 11.76 -40.85 17.07
N GLN A 871 12.10 -41.91 17.80
CA GLN A 871 13.26 -41.90 18.72
C GLN A 871 14.58 -41.64 17.96
N THR A 872 14.79 -42.32 16.82
CA THR A 872 15.96 -42.10 15.97
C THR A 872 16.07 -40.65 15.51
N LEU A 873 14.97 -40.05 15.04
CA LEU A 873 14.96 -38.67 14.56
C LEU A 873 15.27 -37.68 15.70
N THR A 874 14.77 -37.93 16.91
CA THR A 874 15.10 -37.10 18.08
C THR A 874 16.57 -37.25 18.45
N GLU A 875 17.09 -38.48 18.53
CA GLU A 875 18.48 -38.73 18.91
C GLU A 875 19.48 -38.19 17.87
N MET A 876 19.16 -38.33 16.58
CA MET A 876 19.92 -37.76 15.47
C MET A 876 20.04 -36.23 15.61
N GLN A 877 18.94 -35.54 15.89
CA GLN A 877 18.95 -34.08 16.11
C GLN A 877 19.80 -33.69 17.31
N GLN A 878 19.73 -34.43 18.42
CA GLN A 878 20.56 -34.15 19.60
C GLN A 878 22.04 -34.30 19.31
N ARG A 879 22.42 -35.35 18.56
CA ARG A 879 23.80 -35.63 18.19
C ARG A 879 24.35 -34.64 17.14
N LEU A 880 23.51 -34.10 16.27
CA LEU A 880 23.88 -33.06 15.29
C LEU A 880 24.40 -31.77 15.96
N TYR A 881 23.93 -31.50 17.17
CA TYR A 881 24.27 -30.30 17.95
C TYR A 881 25.11 -30.61 19.20
N ARG A 882 25.76 -31.76 19.29
CA ARG A 882 26.51 -32.20 20.48
C ARG A 882 27.39 -31.10 21.10
N LYS A 883 27.42 -31.01 22.44
CA LYS A 883 28.35 -30.14 23.18
C LYS A 883 29.78 -30.57 22.89
N GLU A 884 30.55 -29.69 22.28
CA GLU A 884 32.00 -29.88 22.20
C GLU A 884 32.58 -29.62 23.58
N THR A 885 33.27 -30.63 24.13
CA THR A 885 34.20 -30.41 25.23
C THR A 885 35.29 -29.47 24.73
N ALA A 886 35.49 -28.38 25.49
CA ALA A 886 36.43 -27.29 25.22
C ALA A 886 37.85 -27.75 24.87
#